data_AF-A0A1Z5KKV8-F1
#
_entry.id   AF-A0A1Z5KKV8-F1
#
_cell.length_a   1.000
_cell.length_b   1.000
_cell.length_c   1.000
_cell.angle_alpha   90.00
_cell.angle_beta   90.00
_cell.angle_gamma   90.00
#
_symmetry.space_group_name_H-M   'P 1'
#
loop_
_entity.id
_entity.type
_entity.pdbx_description
1 polymer ?
#
loop_
_entity_poly.entity_id
_entity_poly.type
_entity_poly.pdbx_seq_one_letter_code
_entity_poly.pdbx_strand_id
1 'polypeptide(L)'
;MSEEGLSKGQQKKMQKKAEKAQAKNSHKVTTTPIVEAPSVETPVFLPKWTLLNASMDDSASLKVLWTAQLYQVPLVSGVTATSRHAVLQYGTETIFGGGNAMAQAIAFSASKTTFPEQMMIEEWLEWERTVLRVDPLTGLTHLAQSLSRPQLVGASLTVADICILTTLSTLPTASFPPEVQQYVQIHQSALTTAQKALACFEPRLSKVVDLIFDKIIRQLFGNDISLPGNITQPCQNTQHGDFQCNAAMPTFAYLKKQQGSSSEYKSPQDVAQAIVQSVGSEHPILMDLQVNGPGFVLCRLQPTYLEQHINGWLSAGKLPFPPISQNETCVVDFSSPNIAKEMHVGHLRSTIIGESVCRVLEAAGHYVHRVNHVGDWGTQFGMLIQYLKEEYPHVIDQDNDGTLPNISDLTEFYKNAKARFDADADFKKTSQTNVVELQSGDPQCLKIWKMLCDVSRLEFEKVYQRLDVNVKECGESFYNPKIPAVIEEFEKAGRLSIEEGGAKCVFVEGMKVPLMLQKSDGGYGYDSTDMAALKYRLFELKADRIIAITDLGQNDHFKLVFAGGKEIGWLQGGQRLKHIGFGTVNGEDGKRFKTRSGETVRLVDLLDESVSRMESKLRERIQEGKANITEEEVHEVAEAIGYGAVKYYDLRRNPTSSYKFSYDEMLSTSGDTAVYLLYARVRLESIAAKAKAEFNVDVEDLLRHQHPIKITHPSERNLVLHLQKYADVMEQTLDDLYPYHICDYVYKLANAASEFVTKCRVLGDPEMSNRLLLCHATTLAMHQCFDLLGIRHIKRI
;
A
#
# COMPACT_ATOMS: atom_id res chain seq x y z
N MET A 1 -0.27 1.29 55.32
CA MET A 1 -1.19 2.40 55.63
C MET A 1 -1.11 3.37 54.47
N SER A 2 -2.13 3.65 53.68
CA SER A 2 -3.57 3.49 53.84
C SER A 2 -4.20 3.23 52.46
N GLU A 3 -5.11 2.26 52.43
CA GLU A 3 -6.05 2.01 51.35
C GLU A 3 -7.01 3.20 51.21
N GLU A 4 -7.18 3.74 50.00
CA GLU A 4 -8.35 4.54 49.66
C GLU A 4 -9.21 3.76 48.66
N GLY A 5 -10.20 3.06 49.20
CA GLY A 5 -11.23 2.37 48.44
C GLY A 5 -12.23 3.34 47.81
N LEU A 6 -12.70 2.98 46.61
CA LEU A 6 -13.72 3.70 45.85
C LEU A 6 -14.95 4.03 46.70
N SER A 7 -15.46 5.26 46.57
CA SER A 7 -16.61 5.73 47.35
C SER A 7 -17.89 4.95 47.02
N LYS A 8 -18.78 4.79 48.01
CA LYS A 8 -20.11 4.15 47.85
C LYS A 8 -20.94 4.75 46.70
N GLY A 9 -20.69 6.01 46.32
CA GLY A 9 -21.34 6.66 45.18
C GLY A 9 -20.88 6.13 43.81
N GLN A 10 -19.61 5.74 43.68
CA GLN A 10 -19.04 5.20 42.44
C GLN A 10 -19.50 3.75 42.20
N GLN A 11 -19.59 2.94 43.25
CA GLN A 11 -20.11 1.57 43.18
C GLN A 11 -21.59 1.54 42.75
N LYS A 12 -22.41 2.46 43.27
CA LYS A 12 -23.84 2.57 42.90
C LYS A 12 -24.07 2.99 41.44
N LYS A 13 -23.14 3.76 40.86
CA LYS A 13 -23.18 4.17 39.44
C LYS A 13 -22.81 3.02 38.50
N MET A 14 -21.86 2.16 38.87
CA MET A 14 -21.50 0.98 38.07
C MET A 14 -22.62 -0.08 38.07
N GLN A 15 -23.27 -0.30 39.21
CA GLN A 15 -24.36 -1.28 39.33
C GLN A 15 -25.56 -0.91 38.46
N LYS A 16 -25.97 0.37 38.45
CA LYS A 16 -27.02 0.87 37.53
C LYS A 16 -26.66 0.78 36.04
N LYS A 17 -25.36 0.80 35.71
CA LYS A 17 -24.88 0.70 34.32
C LYS A 17 -24.90 -0.76 33.84
N ALA A 18 -24.62 -1.71 34.73
CA ALA A 18 -24.72 -3.14 34.48
C ALA A 18 -26.18 -3.61 34.32
N GLU A 19 -27.10 -3.12 35.17
CA GLU A 19 -28.53 -3.45 35.08
C GLU A 19 -29.17 -2.93 33.78
N LYS A 20 -28.74 -1.77 33.27
CA LYS A 20 -29.18 -1.25 31.96
C LYS A 20 -28.63 -2.01 30.77
N ALA A 21 -27.48 -2.69 30.90
CA ALA A 21 -26.90 -3.50 29.85
C ALA A 21 -27.60 -4.87 29.74
N GLN A 22 -28.01 -5.45 30.87
CA GLN A 22 -28.76 -6.72 30.88
C GLN A 22 -30.20 -6.59 30.36
N ALA A 23 -30.85 -5.43 30.52
CA ALA A 23 -32.21 -5.21 30.00
C ALA A 23 -32.30 -5.10 28.46
N LYS A 24 -31.19 -4.92 27.74
CA LYS A 24 -31.17 -4.79 26.27
C LYS A 24 -31.00 -6.11 25.50
N ASN A 25 -30.69 -7.22 26.18
CA ASN A 25 -30.37 -8.51 25.53
C ASN A 25 -31.47 -9.58 25.64
N SER A 26 -32.70 -9.21 25.99
CA SER A 26 -33.82 -10.14 26.00
C SER A 26 -34.88 -9.68 25.00
N HIS A 27 -35.41 -10.64 24.20
CA HIS A 27 -36.34 -10.54 23.06
C HIS A 27 -35.60 -10.68 21.71
N LYS A 28 -35.77 -11.74 20.90
CA LYS A 28 -36.64 -12.92 20.94
C LYS A 28 -36.07 -13.92 19.93
N VAL A 29 -35.94 -15.19 20.31
CA VAL A 29 -35.67 -16.35 19.44
C VAL A 29 -36.99 -16.96 19.03
N THR A 30 -37.14 -17.34 17.75
CA THR A 30 -38.18 -18.25 17.26
C THR A 30 -37.60 -19.21 16.22
N THR A 31 -37.59 -20.50 16.55
CA THR A 31 -37.44 -21.70 15.68
C THR A 31 -38.70 -21.87 14.82
N THR A 32 -38.75 -22.37 13.58
CA THR A 32 -38.28 -23.61 12.87
C THR A 32 -38.82 -23.49 11.39
N PRO A 33 -38.56 -24.35 10.36
CA PRO A 33 -37.82 -25.62 10.28
C PRO A 33 -36.81 -25.76 9.10
N ILE A 34 -36.12 -26.89 9.09
CA ILE A 34 -35.12 -27.37 8.14
C ILE A 34 -35.74 -27.58 6.73
N VAL A 35 -35.08 -27.04 5.70
CA VAL A 35 -35.29 -27.39 4.28
C VAL A 35 -33.94 -27.80 3.70
N GLU A 36 -33.95 -28.89 2.94
CA GLU A 36 -32.80 -29.57 2.34
C GLU A 36 -31.90 -28.64 1.51
N ALA A 37 -30.59 -28.93 1.52
CA ALA A 37 -29.57 -28.18 0.80
C ALA A 37 -29.81 -28.21 -0.72
N PRO A 38 -29.83 -27.06 -1.41
CA PRO A 38 -29.64 -27.06 -2.86
C PRO A 38 -28.17 -27.36 -3.16
N SER A 39 -27.98 -28.16 -4.20
CA SER A 39 -26.73 -28.50 -4.86
C SER A 39 -25.73 -27.35 -4.94
N VAL A 40 -24.45 -27.68 -4.72
CA VAL A 40 -23.29 -26.80 -4.92
C VAL A 40 -23.35 -26.19 -6.33
N GLU A 41 -23.79 -24.94 -6.41
CA GLU A 41 -23.62 -24.13 -7.60
C GLU A 41 -22.15 -23.72 -7.70
N THR A 42 -21.60 -23.91 -8.89
CA THR A 42 -20.31 -23.39 -9.34
C THR A 42 -20.18 -21.92 -8.94
N PRO A 43 -19.01 -21.40 -8.55
CA PRO A 43 -18.86 -19.97 -8.29
C PRO A 43 -19.09 -19.22 -9.61
N VAL A 44 -20.32 -18.76 -9.80
CA VAL A 44 -20.66 -17.83 -10.86
C VAL A 44 -19.91 -16.55 -10.49
N PHE A 45 -18.87 -16.22 -11.27
CA PHE A 45 -18.33 -14.88 -11.27
C PHE A 45 -19.51 -13.93 -11.51
N LEU A 46 -19.98 -13.27 -10.46
CA LEU A 46 -21.05 -12.31 -10.60
C LEU A 46 -20.57 -11.23 -11.58
N PRO A 47 -21.31 -10.97 -12.65
CA PRO A 47 -20.94 -9.95 -13.60
C PRO A 47 -20.66 -8.61 -12.91
N LYS A 48 -19.69 -7.83 -13.41
CA LYS A 48 -19.40 -6.50 -12.86
C LYS A 48 -20.37 -5.48 -13.43
N TRP A 49 -20.86 -4.58 -12.58
CA TRP A 49 -21.56 -3.40 -13.04
C TRP A 49 -20.57 -2.44 -13.69
N THR A 50 -20.84 -2.03 -14.92
CA THR A 50 -20.03 -1.06 -15.66
C THR A 50 -20.91 0.08 -16.10
N LEU A 51 -20.63 1.29 -15.63
CA LEU A 51 -21.28 2.51 -16.13
C LEU A 51 -20.48 3.03 -17.31
N LEU A 52 -21.11 3.02 -18.48
CA LEU A 52 -20.47 3.38 -19.73
C LEU A 52 -20.88 4.78 -20.16
N ASN A 53 -19.95 5.54 -20.75
CA ASN A 53 -20.16 6.94 -21.17
C ASN A 53 -20.57 7.85 -20.00
N ALA A 54 -20.02 7.58 -18.81
CA ALA A 54 -20.30 8.35 -17.62
C ALA A 54 -19.73 9.77 -17.72
N SER A 55 -20.55 10.79 -17.47
CA SER A 55 -20.07 12.15 -17.21
C SER A 55 -20.37 12.54 -15.76
N MET A 56 -19.37 13.06 -15.06
CA MET A 56 -19.57 13.65 -13.73
C MET A 56 -20.51 14.86 -13.78
N ASP A 57 -20.68 15.45 -14.96
CA ASP A 57 -21.56 16.58 -15.16
C ASP A 57 -22.99 16.15 -15.51
N ASP A 58 -23.27 14.86 -15.76
CA ASP A 58 -24.61 14.38 -16.08
C ASP A 58 -25.28 13.72 -14.88
N SER A 59 -26.52 14.14 -14.62
CA SER A 59 -27.32 13.68 -13.48
C SER A 59 -27.64 12.18 -13.55
N ALA A 60 -27.47 11.48 -14.68
CA ALA A 60 -27.76 10.04 -14.77
C ALA A 60 -26.59 9.22 -14.24
N SER A 61 -25.37 9.60 -14.61
CA SER A 61 -24.14 9.00 -14.13
C SER A 61 -23.94 9.19 -12.64
N LEU A 62 -24.19 10.41 -12.13
CA LEU A 62 -24.08 10.72 -10.70
C LEU A 62 -25.05 9.88 -9.85
N LYS A 63 -26.29 9.67 -10.32
CA LYS A 63 -27.26 8.79 -9.63
C LYS A 63 -26.75 7.36 -9.51
N VAL A 64 -26.20 6.82 -10.60
CA VAL A 64 -25.70 5.44 -10.65
C VAL A 64 -24.47 5.28 -9.76
N LEU A 65 -23.50 6.20 -9.88
CA LEU A 65 -22.26 6.20 -9.09
C LEU A 65 -22.56 6.30 -7.59
N TRP A 66 -23.46 7.21 -7.19
CA TRP A 66 -23.84 7.35 -5.79
C TRP A 66 -24.60 6.14 -5.28
N THR A 67 -25.54 5.61 -6.07
CA THR A 67 -26.33 4.42 -5.67
C THR A 67 -25.41 3.20 -5.50
N ALA A 68 -24.44 3.03 -6.40
CA ALA A 68 -23.40 2.02 -6.28
C ALA A 68 -22.61 2.19 -4.98
N GLN A 69 -22.17 3.41 -4.66
CA GLN A 69 -21.43 3.68 -3.43
C GLN A 69 -22.28 3.45 -2.17
N LEU A 70 -23.53 3.90 -2.17
CA LEU A 70 -24.46 3.79 -1.04
C LEU A 70 -24.76 2.32 -0.70
N TYR A 71 -24.98 1.49 -1.71
CA TYR A 71 -25.24 0.06 -1.53
C TYR A 71 -23.98 -0.80 -1.59
N GLN A 72 -22.80 -0.17 -1.65
CA GLN A 72 -21.50 -0.84 -1.74
C GLN A 72 -21.41 -1.84 -2.90
N VAL A 73 -22.08 -1.51 -4.01
CA VAL A 73 -22.05 -2.31 -5.24
C VAL A 73 -20.86 -1.85 -6.08
N PRO A 74 -19.93 -2.76 -6.44
CA PRO A 74 -18.76 -2.40 -7.23
C PRO A 74 -19.16 -1.95 -8.63
N LEU A 75 -18.82 -0.70 -8.97
CA LEU A 75 -19.12 -0.09 -10.26
C LEU A 75 -17.81 0.35 -10.94
N VAL A 76 -17.62 -0.07 -12.18
CA VAL A 76 -16.45 0.29 -13.00
C VAL A 76 -16.90 1.31 -14.06
N SER A 77 -16.08 2.31 -14.37
CA SER A 77 -16.35 3.23 -15.47
C SER A 77 -15.82 2.65 -16.79
N GLY A 78 -16.58 2.79 -17.88
CA GLY A 78 -16.12 2.47 -19.23
C GLY A 78 -16.74 3.38 -20.29
N VAL A 79 -16.52 3.07 -21.57
CA VAL A 79 -16.99 3.86 -22.71
C VAL A 79 -17.54 2.90 -23.77
N THR A 80 -18.70 3.19 -24.38
CA THR A 80 -19.26 2.37 -25.49
C THR A 80 -19.21 3.12 -26.81
N ALA A 81 -19.08 2.38 -27.92
CA ALA A 81 -19.18 2.93 -29.28
C ALA A 81 -20.62 3.21 -29.75
N THR A 82 -21.64 2.69 -29.04
CA THR A 82 -23.02 2.59 -29.55
C THR A 82 -24.00 3.60 -28.95
N SER A 83 -23.71 4.16 -27.78
CA SER A 83 -24.61 5.11 -27.08
C SER A 83 -23.95 6.47 -26.86
N ARG A 84 -24.69 7.57 -27.08
CA ARG A 84 -24.30 8.92 -26.64
C ARG A 84 -24.67 9.23 -25.19
N HIS A 85 -25.50 8.38 -24.56
CA HIS A 85 -25.98 8.55 -23.19
C HIS A 85 -25.34 7.53 -22.25
N ALA A 86 -25.27 7.88 -20.97
CA ALA A 86 -24.82 6.96 -19.93
C ALA A 86 -25.70 5.71 -19.91
N VAL A 87 -25.07 4.53 -19.93
CA VAL A 87 -25.75 3.23 -19.89
C VAL A 87 -25.06 2.32 -18.88
N LEU A 88 -25.84 1.50 -18.18
CA LEU A 88 -25.34 0.62 -17.14
C LEU A 88 -25.33 -0.82 -17.66
N GLN A 89 -24.19 -1.51 -17.54
CA GLN A 89 -24.03 -2.87 -18.03
C GLN A 89 -23.72 -3.84 -16.88
N TYR A 90 -24.36 -5.01 -16.86
CA TYR A 90 -24.05 -6.12 -15.96
C TYR A 90 -23.58 -7.31 -16.80
N GLY A 91 -22.27 -7.52 -16.86
CA GLY A 91 -21.69 -8.51 -17.78
C GLY A 91 -21.89 -8.13 -19.23
N THR A 92 -22.65 -8.93 -19.98
CA THR A 92 -23.03 -8.62 -21.37
C THR A 92 -24.38 -7.89 -21.48
N GLU A 93 -25.19 -7.89 -20.42
CA GLU A 93 -26.53 -7.28 -20.44
C GLU A 93 -26.45 -5.77 -20.24
N THR A 94 -27.02 -5.01 -21.16
CA THR A 94 -27.08 -3.55 -21.07
C THR A 94 -28.45 -3.10 -20.62
N ILE A 95 -28.49 -2.30 -19.56
CA ILE A 95 -29.66 -1.59 -19.10
C ILE A 95 -29.68 -0.22 -19.74
N PHE A 96 -30.60 -0.05 -20.67
CA PHE A 96 -30.92 1.23 -21.27
C PHE A 96 -32.02 1.92 -20.44
N GLY A 97 -31.82 3.18 -20.10
CA GLY A 97 -32.80 3.97 -19.36
C GLY A 97 -32.16 5.17 -18.68
N GLY A 98 -32.98 6.11 -18.20
CA GLY A 98 -32.48 7.22 -17.38
C GLY A 98 -31.86 6.73 -16.07
N GLY A 99 -31.09 7.60 -15.39
CA GLY A 99 -30.36 7.25 -14.16
C GLY A 99 -31.16 6.57 -13.05
N ASN A 100 -32.49 6.72 -13.00
CA ASN A 100 -33.35 5.99 -12.04
C ASN A 100 -33.47 4.51 -12.36
N ALA A 101 -33.69 4.14 -13.63
CA ALA A 101 -33.77 2.74 -14.04
C ALA A 101 -32.44 2.01 -13.77
N MET A 102 -31.33 2.70 -14.01
CA MET A 102 -29.99 2.20 -13.72
C MET A 102 -29.73 2.08 -12.21
N ALA A 103 -30.15 3.06 -11.40
CA ALA A 103 -30.04 3.01 -9.94
C ALA A 103 -30.92 1.91 -9.31
N GLN A 104 -32.14 1.73 -9.80
CA GLN A 104 -33.05 0.66 -9.36
C GLN A 104 -32.46 -0.72 -9.66
N ALA A 105 -31.81 -0.91 -10.81
CA ALA A 105 -31.12 -2.14 -11.13
C ALA A 105 -29.97 -2.46 -10.15
N ILE A 106 -29.19 -1.44 -9.77
CA ILE A 106 -28.14 -1.58 -8.75
C ILE A 106 -28.73 -1.94 -7.39
N ALA A 107 -29.78 -1.23 -6.94
CA ALA A 107 -30.43 -1.50 -5.66
C ALA A 107 -31.06 -2.90 -5.60
N PHE A 108 -31.68 -3.34 -6.70
CA PHE A 108 -32.24 -4.68 -6.84
C PHE A 108 -31.15 -5.76 -6.75
N SER A 109 -29.99 -5.55 -7.39
CA SER A 109 -28.85 -6.47 -7.29
C SER A 109 -28.27 -6.59 -5.87
N ALA A 110 -28.44 -5.55 -5.05
CA ALA A 110 -28.04 -5.56 -3.63
C ALA A 110 -29.06 -6.24 -2.70
N SER A 111 -30.03 -6.99 -3.24
CA SER A 111 -31.07 -7.71 -2.49
C SER A 111 -31.91 -6.81 -1.55
N LYS A 112 -32.16 -5.56 -1.96
CA LYS A 112 -33.07 -4.65 -1.27
C LYS A 112 -34.44 -4.69 -1.97
N THR A 113 -35.46 -5.16 -1.25
CA THR A 113 -36.84 -5.31 -1.75
C THR A 113 -37.62 -3.99 -1.78
N THR A 114 -37.13 -2.96 -1.11
CA THR A 114 -37.74 -1.63 -1.09
C THR A 114 -36.68 -0.59 -1.44
N PHE A 115 -36.85 0.05 -2.60
CA PHE A 115 -36.36 1.41 -2.80
C PHE A 115 -37.03 2.28 -1.72
N PRO A 116 -36.36 3.24 -1.06
CA PRO A 116 -37.00 4.06 -0.03
C PRO A 116 -38.26 4.71 -0.61
N GLU A 117 -39.44 4.24 -0.20
CA GLU A 117 -40.73 4.48 -0.86
C GLU A 117 -41.25 5.93 -0.72
N GLN A 118 -40.45 6.84 -0.17
CA GLN A 118 -40.79 8.25 -0.05
C GLN A 118 -39.56 9.11 -0.24
N MET A 119 -39.10 9.24 -1.48
CA MET A 119 -38.15 10.28 -1.84
C MET A 119 -38.57 10.93 -3.16
N MET A 120 -39.04 12.17 -3.06
CA MET A 120 -39.31 13.11 -4.18
C MET A 120 -38.09 13.34 -5.10
N ILE A 121 -36.98 12.62 -4.89
CA ILE A 121 -35.68 12.71 -5.57
C ILE A 121 -35.81 12.60 -7.09
N GLU A 122 -36.72 11.76 -7.59
CA GLU A 122 -36.88 11.56 -9.02
C GLU A 122 -37.47 12.79 -9.71
N GLU A 123 -38.49 13.40 -9.11
CA GLU A 123 -39.10 14.66 -9.56
C GLU A 123 -38.09 15.80 -9.49
N TRP A 124 -37.28 15.85 -8.43
CA TRP A 124 -36.25 16.87 -8.23
C TRP A 124 -35.10 16.76 -9.22
N LEU A 125 -34.68 15.54 -9.56
CA LEU A 125 -33.61 15.31 -10.52
C LEU A 125 -34.09 15.51 -11.96
N GLU A 126 -35.35 15.21 -12.26
CA GLU A 126 -35.93 15.52 -13.57
C GLU A 126 -36.15 17.02 -13.72
N TRP A 127 -36.63 17.69 -12.66
CA TRP A 127 -36.76 19.14 -12.59
C TRP A 127 -35.39 19.84 -12.70
N GLU A 128 -34.35 19.33 -12.03
CA GLU A 128 -32.98 19.86 -12.14
C GLU A 128 -32.48 19.81 -13.60
N ARG A 129 -32.72 18.69 -14.29
CA ARG A 129 -32.33 18.50 -15.70
C ARG A 129 -33.12 19.35 -16.68
N THR A 130 -34.44 19.41 -16.51
CA THR A 130 -35.35 19.98 -17.52
C THR A 130 -35.66 21.45 -17.28
N VAL A 131 -35.47 21.93 -16.05
CA VAL A 131 -35.75 23.31 -15.64
C VAL A 131 -34.47 24.02 -15.21
N LEU A 132 -33.77 23.53 -14.18
CA LEU A 132 -32.63 24.27 -13.61
C LEU A 132 -31.44 24.39 -14.58
N ARG A 133 -31.12 23.34 -15.34
CA ARG A 133 -30.03 23.39 -16.33
C ARG A 133 -30.39 24.14 -17.61
N VAL A 134 -31.66 24.08 -18.02
CA VAL A 134 -32.13 24.63 -19.29
C VAL A 134 -32.44 26.12 -19.17
N ASP A 135 -33.07 26.52 -18.07
CA ASP A 135 -33.36 27.90 -17.72
C ASP A 135 -33.02 28.17 -16.24
N PRO A 136 -31.74 28.49 -15.95
CA PRO A 136 -31.27 28.69 -14.59
C PRO A 136 -32.02 29.77 -13.82
N LEU A 137 -32.49 30.83 -14.46
CA LEU A 137 -33.18 31.95 -13.79
C LEU A 137 -34.56 31.54 -13.28
N THR A 138 -35.34 30.86 -14.13
CA THR A 138 -36.64 30.29 -13.73
C THR A 138 -36.45 29.13 -12.75
N GLY A 139 -35.42 28.30 -12.97
CA GLY A 139 -35.05 27.19 -12.10
C GLY A 139 -34.69 27.64 -10.68
N LEU A 140 -33.90 28.71 -10.53
CA LEU A 140 -33.56 29.27 -9.21
C LEU A 140 -34.79 29.76 -8.46
N THR A 141 -35.76 30.35 -9.16
CA THR A 141 -37.02 30.83 -8.57
C THR A 141 -37.90 29.67 -8.08
N HIS A 142 -38.04 28.63 -8.90
CA HIS A 142 -38.78 27.41 -8.54
C HIS A 142 -38.10 26.62 -7.41
N LEU A 143 -36.76 26.58 -7.40
CA LEU A 143 -35.98 25.98 -6.31
C LEU A 143 -36.24 26.70 -4.99
N ALA A 144 -36.18 28.04 -4.98
CA ALA A 144 -36.45 28.86 -3.79
C ALA A 144 -37.85 28.63 -3.21
N GLN A 145 -38.88 28.55 -4.07
CA GLN A 145 -40.27 28.26 -3.68
C GLN A 145 -40.47 26.85 -3.13
N SER A 146 -39.58 25.93 -3.47
CA SER A 146 -39.69 24.53 -3.11
C SER A 146 -38.83 24.17 -1.89
N LEU A 147 -37.70 24.88 -1.70
CA LEU A 147 -36.86 24.86 -0.50
C LEU A 147 -37.57 25.45 0.73
N SER A 148 -38.68 26.18 0.56
CA SER A 148 -39.54 26.63 1.65
C SER A 148 -40.40 25.49 2.25
N ARG A 149 -40.31 24.26 1.74
CA ARG A 149 -40.95 23.06 2.32
C ARG A 149 -39.98 22.36 3.30
N PRO A 150 -40.42 22.00 4.53
CA PRO A 150 -39.56 21.40 5.57
C PRO A 150 -38.92 20.04 5.21
N GLN A 151 -39.39 19.40 4.13
CA GLN A 151 -38.98 18.04 3.73
C GLN A 151 -37.69 18.03 2.89
N LEU A 152 -37.25 19.20 2.39
CA LEU A 152 -36.06 19.36 1.53
C LEU A 152 -34.90 20.05 2.25
N VAL A 153 -35.13 20.55 3.45
CA VAL A 153 -34.12 21.22 4.27
C VAL A 153 -33.87 20.36 5.49
N GLY A 154 -32.86 19.48 5.40
CA GLY A 154 -32.45 18.57 6.46
C GLY A 154 -30.96 18.29 6.40
N ALA A 155 -30.37 17.77 7.49
CA ALA A 155 -28.92 17.53 7.58
C ALA A 155 -28.43 16.31 6.76
N SER A 156 -29.33 15.54 6.14
CA SER A 156 -29.01 14.33 5.37
C SER A 156 -28.87 14.62 3.88
N LEU A 157 -27.74 14.23 3.30
CA LEU A 157 -27.43 14.41 1.87
C LEU A 157 -28.10 13.36 1.00
N THR A 158 -28.99 13.81 0.13
CA THR A 158 -29.57 13.00 -0.93
C THR A 158 -28.82 13.17 -2.25
N VAL A 159 -29.02 12.24 -3.18
CA VAL A 159 -28.47 12.33 -4.56
C VAL A 159 -28.97 13.56 -5.29
N ALA A 160 -30.23 13.93 -5.05
CA ALA A 160 -30.82 15.15 -5.61
C ALA A 160 -30.05 16.38 -5.13
N ASP A 161 -29.69 16.41 -3.85
CA ASP A 161 -28.98 17.55 -3.27
C ASP A 161 -27.61 17.74 -3.89
N ILE A 162 -26.85 16.64 -4.08
CA ILE A 162 -25.54 16.69 -4.72
C ILE A 162 -25.66 17.18 -6.17
N CYS A 163 -26.62 16.65 -6.95
CA CYS A 163 -26.79 17.06 -8.35
C CYS A 163 -27.20 18.54 -8.47
N ILE A 164 -28.13 19.00 -7.62
CA ILE A 164 -28.56 20.39 -7.55
C ILE A 164 -27.38 21.28 -7.15
N LEU A 165 -26.61 20.92 -6.11
CA LEU A 165 -25.46 21.69 -5.65
C LEU A 165 -24.33 21.76 -6.68
N THR A 166 -24.06 20.67 -7.40
CA THR A 166 -23.10 20.66 -8.51
C THR A 166 -23.55 21.61 -9.62
N THR A 167 -24.82 21.57 -10.03
CA THR A 167 -25.35 22.48 -11.05
C THR A 167 -25.31 23.94 -10.57
N LEU A 168 -25.72 24.21 -9.33
CA LEU A 168 -25.60 25.54 -8.72
C LEU A 168 -24.15 26.02 -8.65
N SER A 169 -23.16 25.15 -8.43
CA SER A 169 -21.74 25.55 -8.38
C SER A 169 -21.21 26.11 -9.71
N THR A 170 -21.90 25.86 -10.83
CA THR A 170 -21.55 26.40 -12.15
C THR A 170 -22.18 27.78 -12.44
N LEU A 171 -23.08 28.25 -11.57
CA LEU A 171 -23.82 29.50 -11.74
C LEU A 171 -23.27 30.60 -10.81
N PRO A 172 -23.30 31.88 -11.22
CA PRO A 172 -22.84 32.98 -10.39
C PRO A 172 -23.77 33.20 -9.19
N THR A 173 -23.22 33.12 -7.98
CA THR A 173 -23.95 33.16 -6.69
C THR A 173 -24.79 34.43 -6.50
N ALA A 174 -24.42 35.55 -7.15
CA ALA A 174 -25.15 36.81 -7.12
C ALA A 174 -26.58 36.70 -7.71
N SER A 175 -26.87 35.64 -8.47
CA SER A 175 -28.18 35.37 -9.06
C SER A 175 -29.12 34.56 -8.16
N PHE A 176 -28.64 34.08 -7.00
CA PHE A 176 -29.40 33.13 -6.18
C PHE A 176 -30.39 33.83 -5.25
N PRO A 177 -31.65 33.37 -5.19
CA PRO A 177 -32.59 33.76 -4.15
C PRO A 177 -32.07 33.38 -2.74
N PRO A 178 -32.48 34.09 -1.68
CA PRO A 178 -32.00 33.88 -0.31
C PRO A 178 -32.11 32.43 0.18
N GLU A 179 -33.18 31.73 -0.16
CA GLU A 179 -33.44 30.34 0.21
C GLU A 179 -32.44 29.39 -0.45
N VAL A 180 -32.07 29.65 -1.70
CA VAL A 180 -31.06 28.88 -2.44
C VAL A 180 -29.67 29.15 -1.88
N GLN A 181 -29.36 30.39 -1.50
CA GLN A 181 -28.10 30.72 -0.82
C GLN A 181 -27.96 29.99 0.51
N GLN A 182 -29.03 29.96 1.31
CA GLN A 182 -29.06 29.24 2.59
C GLN A 182 -28.91 27.73 2.39
N TYR A 183 -29.55 27.16 1.38
CA TYR A 183 -29.41 25.75 1.02
C TYR A 183 -27.99 25.38 0.60
N VAL A 184 -27.36 26.17 -0.29
CA VAL A 184 -25.95 26.01 -0.66
C VAL A 184 -25.06 26.10 0.57
N GLN A 185 -25.29 27.06 1.46
CA GLN A 185 -24.50 27.23 2.68
C GLN A 185 -24.62 26.04 3.64
N ILE A 186 -25.83 25.50 3.85
CA ILE A 186 -26.07 24.34 4.73
C ILE A 186 -25.37 23.08 4.17
N HIS A 187 -25.35 22.91 2.85
CA HIS A 187 -24.82 21.71 2.21
C HIS A 187 -23.40 21.89 1.59
N GLN A 188 -22.76 23.05 1.75
CA GLN A 188 -21.43 23.35 1.21
C GLN A 188 -20.36 22.38 1.71
N SER A 189 -20.43 22.00 2.99
CA SER A 189 -19.53 21.00 3.59
C SER A 189 -19.59 19.66 2.86
N ALA A 190 -20.78 19.29 2.38
CA ALA A 190 -21.00 18.02 1.72
C ALA A 190 -20.56 17.99 0.26
N LEU A 191 -20.81 19.08 -0.49
CA LEU A 191 -20.23 19.27 -1.81
C LEU A 191 -18.70 19.19 -1.71
N THR A 192 -18.13 19.84 -0.69
CA THR A 192 -16.70 19.77 -0.39
C THR A 192 -16.24 18.34 -0.08
N THR A 193 -17.00 17.55 0.68
CA THR A 193 -16.70 16.14 0.96
C THR A 193 -16.78 15.27 -0.29
N ALA A 194 -17.79 15.45 -1.14
CA ALA A 194 -17.94 14.71 -2.38
C ALA A 194 -16.81 15.03 -3.38
N GLN A 195 -16.47 16.31 -3.53
CA GLN A 195 -15.34 16.76 -4.33
C GLN A 195 -13.99 16.24 -3.80
N LYS A 196 -13.79 16.20 -2.47
CA LYS A 196 -12.61 15.60 -1.83
C LYS A 196 -12.49 14.09 -2.07
N ALA A 197 -13.62 13.37 -2.09
CA ALA A 197 -13.64 11.95 -2.42
C ALA A 197 -13.29 11.72 -3.90
N LEU A 198 -13.73 12.61 -4.80
CA LEU A 198 -13.39 12.59 -6.22
C LEU A 198 -11.92 12.95 -6.50
N ALA A 199 -11.37 13.91 -5.77
CA ALA A 199 -9.97 14.34 -5.88
C ALA A 199 -8.96 13.27 -5.41
N CYS A 200 -9.41 12.24 -4.70
CA CYS A 200 -8.60 11.07 -4.37
C CYS A 200 -8.42 10.10 -5.55
N PHE A 201 -9.04 10.37 -6.71
CA PHE A 201 -9.06 9.48 -7.87
C PHE A 201 -8.42 10.17 -9.08
N GLU A 202 -7.10 10.14 -9.18
CA GLU A 202 -6.39 10.58 -10.39
C GLU A 202 -5.74 9.37 -11.09
N PRO A 203 -6.13 9.07 -12.34
CA PRO A 203 -5.47 8.03 -13.12
C PRO A 203 -4.03 8.45 -13.47
N ARG A 204 -3.15 7.45 -13.60
CA ARG A 204 -1.77 7.62 -14.08
C ARG A 204 -1.69 8.57 -15.27
N LEU A 205 -0.77 9.52 -15.24
CA LEU A 205 -0.60 10.50 -16.30
C LEU A 205 -0.27 9.83 -17.63
N SER A 206 0.60 8.81 -17.59
CA SER A 206 0.92 7.94 -18.72
C SER A 206 -0.34 7.28 -19.30
N LYS A 207 -1.21 6.72 -18.45
CA LYS A 207 -2.47 6.08 -18.85
C LYS A 207 -3.47 7.07 -19.45
N VAL A 208 -3.54 8.30 -18.92
CA VAL A 208 -4.38 9.37 -19.51
C VAL A 208 -3.92 9.67 -20.93
N VAL A 209 -2.62 9.84 -21.14
CA VAL A 209 -2.05 10.13 -22.46
C VAL A 209 -2.24 8.93 -23.41
N ASP A 210 -2.01 7.70 -22.94
CA ASP A 210 -2.31 6.46 -23.68
C ASP A 210 -3.77 6.40 -24.13
N LEU A 211 -4.72 6.65 -23.24
CA LEU A 211 -6.16 6.61 -23.54
C LEU A 211 -6.58 7.68 -24.55
N ILE A 212 -5.99 8.88 -24.48
CA ILE A 212 -6.24 9.94 -25.45
C ILE A 212 -5.80 9.48 -26.84
N PHE A 213 -4.56 8.98 -26.97
CA PHE A 213 -4.05 8.52 -28.26
C PHE A 213 -4.79 7.28 -28.77
N ASP A 214 -5.07 6.28 -27.93
CA ASP A 214 -5.79 5.07 -28.32
C ASP A 214 -7.19 5.42 -28.85
N LYS A 215 -7.91 6.31 -28.15
CA LYS A 215 -9.23 6.79 -28.58
C LYS A 215 -9.15 7.48 -29.95
N ILE A 216 -8.18 8.38 -30.14
CA ILE A 216 -8.02 9.11 -31.41
C ILE A 216 -7.68 8.16 -32.55
N ILE A 217 -6.77 7.22 -32.33
CA ILE A 217 -6.36 6.24 -33.34
C ILE A 217 -7.55 5.36 -33.73
N ARG A 218 -8.33 4.87 -32.76
CA ARG A 218 -9.53 4.07 -33.05
C ARG A 218 -10.61 4.87 -33.78
N GLN A 219 -10.78 6.15 -33.46
CA GLN A 219 -11.70 7.05 -34.16
C GLN A 219 -11.28 7.28 -35.62
N LEU A 220 -9.99 7.48 -35.88
CA LEU A 220 -9.47 7.74 -37.22
C LEU A 220 -9.43 6.49 -38.10
N PHE A 221 -9.03 5.35 -37.53
CA PHE A 221 -8.60 4.19 -38.32
C PHE A 221 -9.40 2.91 -38.02
N GLY A 222 -10.34 2.95 -37.08
CA GLY A 222 -11.27 1.86 -36.75
C GLY A 222 -10.96 1.13 -35.44
N ASN A 223 -11.98 0.54 -34.83
CA ASN A 223 -11.87 -0.14 -33.53
C ASN A 223 -11.11 -1.46 -33.58
N ASP A 224 -11.03 -2.11 -34.74
CA ASP A 224 -10.44 -3.44 -34.92
C ASP A 224 -8.90 -3.42 -35.08
N ILE A 225 -8.27 -2.26 -34.85
CA ILE A 225 -6.82 -2.11 -34.91
C ILE A 225 -6.17 -2.78 -33.71
N SER A 226 -5.20 -3.65 -34.02
CA SER A 226 -4.33 -4.26 -33.03
C SER A 226 -3.18 -3.31 -32.68
N LEU A 227 -3.32 -2.59 -31.57
CA LEU A 227 -2.25 -1.78 -30.99
C LEU A 227 -1.52 -2.58 -29.88
N PRO A 228 -0.22 -2.32 -29.66
CA PRO A 228 0.47 -2.83 -28.48
C PRO A 228 -0.14 -2.23 -27.20
N GLY A 229 -0.03 -2.94 -26.07
CA GLY A 229 -0.69 -2.53 -24.82
C GLY A 229 -0.27 -1.16 -24.28
N ASN A 230 0.98 -0.75 -24.50
CA ASN A 230 1.47 0.60 -24.18
C ASN A 230 1.89 1.29 -25.48
N ILE A 231 1.14 2.32 -25.88
CA ILE A 231 1.41 3.07 -27.12
C ILE A 231 2.18 4.36 -26.86
N THR A 232 2.24 4.81 -25.61
CA THR A 232 3.00 5.99 -25.19
C THR A 232 4.10 5.62 -24.20
N GLN A 233 5.08 6.51 -24.12
CA GLN A 233 6.16 6.45 -23.14
C GLN A 233 6.61 7.86 -22.79
N PRO A 234 7.18 8.08 -21.59
CA PRO A 234 7.84 9.34 -21.27
C PRO A 234 8.99 9.63 -22.23
N CYS A 235 9.15 10.89 -22.63
CA CYS A 235 10.30 11.31 -23.43
C CYS A 235 11.60 11.19 -22.59
N GLN A 236 12.65 10.63 -23.19
CA GLN A 236 13.97 10.55 -22.54
C GLN A 236 14.63 11.95 -22.38
N ASN A 237 14.36 12.85 -23.32
CA ASN A 237 14.80 14.24 -23.28
C ASN A 237 13.57 15.16 -23.21
N THR A 238 13.40 15.85 -22.08
CA THR A 238 12.28 16.77 -21.80
C THR A 238 12.26 18.02 -22.70
N GLN A 239 13.33 18.27 -23.46
CA GLN A 239 13.33 19.30 -24.51
C GLN A 239 12.43 18.92 -25.70
N HIS A 240 12.30 17.62 -25.99
CA HIS A 240 11.51 17.14 -27.14
C HIS A 240 10.02 16.99 -26.83
N GLY A 241 9.63 16.88 -25.56
CA GLY A 241 8.25 16.75 -25.12
C GLY A 241 8.19 16.10 -23.73
N ASP A 242 6.99 15.91 -23.20
CA ASP A 242 6.79 15.18 -21.95
C ASP A 242 6.53 13.68 -22.24
N PHE A 243 5.74 13.40 -23.29
CA PHE A 243 5.40 12.04 -23.73
C PHE A 243 5.60 11.89 -25.24
N GLN A 244 5.78 10.63 -25.65
CA GLN A 244 5.91 10.21 -27.03
C GLN A 244 4.94 9.06 -27.31
N CYS A 245 4.08 9.21 -28.31
CA CYS A 245 3.25 8.14 -28.87
C CYS A 245 3.98 7.46 -30.04
N ASN A 246 4.06 6.13 -29.97
CA ASN A 246 4.73 5.26 -30.94
C ASN A 246 3.75 4.52 -31.86
N ALA A 247 2.46 4.82 -31.77
CA ALA A 247 1.42 4.03 -32.41
C ALA A 247 1.33 4.17 -33.93
N ALA A 248 1.90 5.22 -34.52
CA ALA A 248 1.75 5.47 -35.96
C ALA A 248 2.37 4.35 -36.81
N MET A 249 3.50 3.78 -36.38
CA MET A 249 4.16 2.66 -37.07
C MET A 249 3.33 1.37 -37.08
N PRO A 250 2.87 0.82 -35.94
CA PRO A 250 2.00 -0.37 -35.95
C PRO A 250 0.66 -0.11 -36.64
N THR A 251 0.10 1.11 -36.51
CA THR A 251 -1.13 1.50 -37.21
C THR A 251 -0.93 1.49 -38.73
N PHE A 252 0.15 2.08 -39.23
CA PHE A 252 0.48 2.05 -40.65
C PHE A 252 0.70 0.62 -41.18
N ALA A 253 1.41 -0.23 -40.42
CA ALA A 253 1.61 -1.62 -40.78
C ALA A 253 0.28 -2.39 -40.88
N TYR A 254 -0.65 -2.13 -39.96
CA TYR A 254 -2.00 -2.69 -40.00
C TYR A 254 -2.78 -2.21 -41.23
N LEU A 255 -2.82 -0.90 -41.49
CA LEU A 255 -3.53 -0.32 -42.64
C LEU A 255 -3.00 -0.86 -43.96
N LYS A 256 -1.67 -0.96 -44.12
CA LYS A 256 -1.03 -1.53 -45.31
C LYS A 256 -1.41 -3.00 -45.52
N LYS A 257 -1.56 -3.78 -44.43
CA LYS A 257 -1.96 -5.18 -44.49
C LYS A 257 -3.43 -5.35 -44.91
N GLN A 258 -4.32 -4.47 -44.44
CA GLN A 258 -5.76 -4.55 -44.73
C GLN A 258 -6.14 -3.94 -46.09
N GLN A 259 -5.54 -2.80 -46.45
CA GLN A 259 -5.96 -1.97 -47.59
C GLN A 259 -4.96 -2.00 -48.76
N GLY A 260 -3.78 -2.63 -48.60
CA GLY A 260 -2.75 -2.71 -49.64
C GLY A 260 -2.24 -1.33 -50.09
N SER A 261 -1.97 -1.17 -51.39
CA SER A 261 -1.53 0.10 -51.99
C SER A 261 -2.64 1.18 -52.07
N SER A 262 -3.85 0.87 -51.60
CA SER A 262 -5.04 1.74 -51.68
C SER A 262 -5.26 2.57 -50.41
N SER A 263 -4.39 2.46 -49.41
CA SER A 263 -4.42 3.29 -48.20
C SER A 263 -4.18 4.76 -48.55
N GLU A 264 -5.02 5.65 -48.02
CA GLU A 264 -4.83 7.11 -48.11
C GLU A 264 -3.49 7.56 -47.52
N TYR A 265 -3.03 6.84 -46.49
CA TYR A 265 -1.75 7.06 -45.82
C TYR A 265 -0.64 6.26 -46.48
N LYS A 266 0.43 6.92 -46.94
CA LYS A 266 1.54 6.33 -47.69
C LYS A 266 2.76 6.05 -46.81
N SER A 267 2.83 6.67 -45.64
CA SER A 267 3.91 6.48 -44.67
C SER A 267 3.39 6.47 -43.23
N PRO A 268 4.15 5.94 -42.25
CA PRO A 268 3.81 6.13 -40.84
C PRO A 268 3.89 7.59 -40.37
N GLN A 269 4.63 8.45 -41.07
CA GLN A 269 4.60 9.89 -40.81
C GLN A 269 3.24 10.50 -41.19
N ASP A 270 2.60 10.03 -42.26
CA ASP A 270 1.26 10.51 -42.65
C ASP A 270 0.23 10.13 -41.58
N VAL A 271 0.33 8.91 -41.05
CA VAL A 271 -0.50 8.45 -39.92
C VAL A 271 -0.25 9.31 -38.68
N ALA A 272 1.01 9.57 -38.33
CA ALA A 272 1.37 10.43 -37.21
C ALA A 272 0.82 11.86 -37.39
N GLN A 273 0.89 12.41 -38.60
CA GLN A 273 0.37 13.74 -38.92
C GLN A 273 -1.16 13.80 -38.79
N ALA A 274 -1.87 12.76 -39.23
CA ALA A 274 -3.31 12.64 -39.05
C ALA A 274 -3.71 12.56 -37.57
N ILE A 275 -2.96 11.82 -36.75
CA ILE A 275 -3.15 11.79 -35.30
C ILE A 275 -3.00 13.20 -34.71
N VAL A 276 -1.91 13.91 -35.05
CA VAL A 276 -1.67 15.29 -34.58
C VAL A 276 -2.80 16.24 -34.98
N GLN A 277 -3.26 16.16 -36.23
CA GLN A 277 -4.39 16.98 -36.71
C GLN A 277 -5.69 16.69 -35.97
N SER A 278 -5.96 15.42 -35.64
CA SER A 278 -7.17 15.02 -34.92
C SER A 278 -7.17 15.40 -33.45
N VAL A 279 -5.99 15.50 -32.80
CA VAL A 279 -5.89 16.03 -31.43
C VAL A 279 -6.29 17.52 -31.42
N GLY A 280 -5.87 18.25 -32.45
CA GLY A 280 -6.10 19.69 -32.58
C GLY A 280 -5.17 20.54 -31.70
N SER A 281 -5.15 21.84 -31.96
CA SER A 281 -4.29 22.81 -31.24
C SER A 281 -4.84 23.24 -29.89
N GLU A 282 -6.14 23.01 -29.62
CA GLU A 282 -6.84 23.47 -28.41
C GLU A 282 -7.21 22.31 -27.47
N HIS A 283 -6.49 21.18 -27.53
CA HIS A 283 -6.78 20.04 -26.66
C HIS A 283 -6.57 20.42 -25.17
N PRO A 284 -7.52 20.08 -24.28
CA PRO A 284 -7.48 20.54 -22.88
C PRO A 284 -6.32 19.97 -22.06
N ILE A 285 -5.70 18.87 -22.54
CA ILE A 285 -4.63 18.15 -21.83
C ILE A 285 -3.31 18.18 -22.59
N LEU A 286 -3.33 18.21 -23.93
CA LEU A 286 -2.15 18.05 -24.76
C LEU A 286 -1.85 19.35 -25.50
N MET A 287 -0.57 19.66 -25.68
CA MET A 287 -0.08 20.81 -26.44
C MET A 287 1.22 20.45 -27.18
N ASP A 288 1.68 21.35 -28.05
CA ASP A 288 2.95 21.27 -28.77
C ASP A 288 3.21 19.89 -29.41
N LEU A 289 2.21 19.37 -30.11
CA LEU A 289 2.34 18.07 -30.77
C LEU A 289 3.27 18.17 -31.98
N GLN A 290 4.29 17.31 -32.03
CA GLN A 290 5.29 17.28 -33.11
C GLN A 290 5.52 15.87 -33.61
N VAL A 291 5.62 15.72 -34.94
CA VAL A 291 5.98 14.44 -35.56
C VAL A 291 7.49 14.39 -35.75
N ASN A 292 8.14 13.40 -35.14
CA ASN A 292 9.58 13.17 -35.25
C ASN A 292 9.91 11.78 -35.81
N GLY A 293 11.07 11.69 -36.48
CA GLY A 293 11.61 10.43 -36.96
C GLY A 293 10.65 9.65 -37.87
N PRO A 294 10.55 8.31 -37.75
CA PRO A 294 9.73 7.48 -38.62
C PRO A 294 8.21 7.58 -38.40
N GLY A 295 7.75 8.37 -37.41
CA GLY A 295 6.32 8.48 -37.06
C GLY A 295 6.06 8.57 -35.55
N PHE A 296 6.99 9.14 -34.78
CA PHE A 296 6.78 9.38 -33.36
C PHE A 296 6.00 10.67 -33.16
N VAL A 297 4.92 10.64 -32.39
CA VAL A 297 4.17 11.85 -32.02
C VAL A 297 4.60 12.27 -30.63
N LEU A 298 5.41 13.32 -30.56
CA LEU A 298 5.83 13.95 -29.31
C LEU A 298 4.73 14.92 -28.86
N CYS A 299 4.49 15.01 -27.55
CA CYS A 299 3.53 15.96 -27.00
C CYS A 299 3.98 16.49 -25.64
N ARG A 300 3.52 17.70 -25.31
CA ARG A 300 3.59 18.29 -23.98
C ARG A 300 2.22 18.31 -23.33
N LEU A 301 2.20 18.37 -22.01
CA LEU A 301 0.98 18.56 -21.24
C LEU A 301 0.68 20.04 -21.06
N GLN A 302 -0.61 20.40 -21.10
CA GLN A 302 -1.05 21.76 -20.82
C GLN A 302 -0.63 22.18 -19.40
N PRO A 303 -0.03 23.36 -19.20
CA PRO A 303 0.32 23.86 -17.86
C PRO A 303 -0.90 23.92 -16.94
N THR A 304 -2.05 24.35 -17.46
CA THR A 304 -3.31 24.45 -16.71
C THR A 304 -3.75 23.11 -16.15
N TYR A 305 -3.60 22.03 -16.91
CA TYR A 305 -3.88 20.67 -16.45
C TYR A 305 -2.96 20.26 -15.29
N LEU A 306 -1.64 20.50 -15.44
CA LEU A 306 -0.67 20.21 -14.39
C LEU A 306 -0.92 21.03 -13.11
N GLU A 307 -1.24 22.30 -13.25
CA GLU A 307 -1.56 23.22 -12.15
C GLU A 307 -2.80 22.77 -11.37
N GLN A 308 -3.87 22.37 -12.08
CA GLN A 308 -5.11 21.88 -11.48
C GLN A 308 -4.88 20.65 -10.60
N HIS A 309 -4.07 19.70 -11.06
CA HIS A 309 -3.76 18.49 -10.31
C HIS A 309 -3.02 18.81 -9.00
N ILE A 310 -1.95 19.62 -9.05
CA ILE A 310 -1.21 19.98 -7.83
C ILE A 310 -2.10 20.76 -6.86
N ASN A 311 -2.94 21.68 -7.34
CA ASN A 311 -3.92 22.38 -6.50
C ASN A 311 -4.90 21.41 -5.82
N GLY A 312 -5.32 20.35 -6.52
CA GLY A 312 -6.15 19.27 -5.96
C GLY A 312 -5.46 18.56 -4.80
N TRP A 313 -4.19 18.20 -4.97
CA TRP A 313 -3.41 17.49 -3.94
C TRP A 313 -3.16 18.34 -2.71
N LEU A 314 -2.83 19.62 -2.92
CA LEU A 314 -2.66 20.60 -1.85
C LEU A 314 -3.96 20.79 -1.05
N SER A 315 -5.10 20.85 -1.75
CA SER A 315 -6.41 20.93 -1.11
C SER A 315 -6.79 19.66 -0.33
N ALA A 316 -6.33 18.50 -0.79
CA ALA A 316 -6.50 17.22 -0.11
C ALA A 316 -5.51 17.02 1.06
N GLY A 317 -4.41 17.76 1.09
CA GLY A 317 -3.34 17.62 2.07
C GLY A 317 -2.54 16.32 1.94
N LYS A 318 -2.66 15.62 0.81
CA LYS A 318 -1.92 14.39 0.47
C LYS A 318 -1.89 14.18 -1.04
N LEU A 319 -0.85 13.52 -1.52
CA LEU A 319 -0.79 13.02 -2.91
C LEU A 319 -1.74 11.82 -3.07
N PRO A 320 -2.34 11.67 -4.27
CA PRO A 320 -3.28 10.59 -4.54
C PRO A 320 -2.55 9.24 -4.56
N PHE A 321 -3.19 8.24 -3.95
CA PHE A 321 -2.76 6.85 -4.08
C PHE A 321 -3.58 6.19 -5.19
N PRO A 322 -3.02 5.25 -5.98
CA PRO A 322 -3.78 4.55 -7.01
C PRO A 322 -5.03 3.89 -6.44
N PRO A 323 -6.19 4.04 -7.10
CA PRO A 323 -7.41 3.42 -6.63
C PRO A 323 -7.33 1.91 -6.74
N ILE A 324 -7.68 1.21 -5.66
CA ILE A 324 -7.84 -0.24 -5.68
C ILE A 324 -9.27 -0.62 -6.04
N SER A 325 -9.43 -1.64 -6.88
CA SER A 325 -10.76 -2.11 -7.31
C SER A 325 -11.50 -2.89 -6.22
N GLN A 326 -10.77 -3.47 -5.27
CA GLN A 326 -11.30 -4.21 -4.13
C GLN A 326 -10.26 -4.25 -3.01
N ASN A 327 -10.73 -4.18 -1.76
CA ASN A 327 -9.87 -4.41 -0.60
C ASN A 327 -9.56 -5.90 -0.50
N GLU A 328 -8.28 -6.23 -0.37
CA GLU A 328 -7.78 -7.59 -0.26
C GLU A 328 -7.29 -7.83 1.17
N THR A 329 -7.40 -9.06 1.63
CA THR A 329 -6.71 -9.55 2.82
C THR A 329 -5.34 -10.08 2.43
N CYS A 330 -4.30 -9.34 2.82
CA CYS A 330 -2.91 -9.64 2.54
C CYS A 330 -2.24 -10.21 3.79
N VAL A 331 -1.50 -11.32 3.65
CA VAL A 331 -0.59 -11.82 4.69
C VAL A 331 0.84 -11.60 4.22
N VAL A 332 1.63 -10.87 4.99
CA VAL A 332 3.05 -10.63 4.73
C VAL A 332 3.87 -11.28 5.84
N ASP A 333 4.65 -12.28 5.47
CA ASP A 333 5.54 -13.05 6.35
C ASP A 333 6.98 -12.55 6.18
N PHE A 334 7.53 -11.96 7.24
CA PHE A 334 8.83 -11.31 7.22
C PHE A 334 9.49 -11.27 8.60
N SER A 335 10.77 -10.90 8.61
CA SER A 335 11.69 -10.98 9.75
C SER A 335 12.07 -12.42 10.13
N SER A 336 11.11 -13.18 10.64
CA SER A 336 11.14 -14.62 10.92
C SER A 336 12.48 -15.15 11.48
N PRO A 337 13.02 -14.54 12.57
CA PRO A 337 14.25 -15.02 13.19
C PRO A 337 14.04 -16.36 13.92
N ASN A 338 15.14 -17.08 14.11
CA ASN A 338 15.16 -18.26 14.96
C ASN A 338 15.36 -17.86 16.43
N ILE A 339 14.56 -18.42 17.34
CA ILE A 339 14.72 -18.23 18.78
C ILE A 339 16.09 -18.74 19.23
N ALA A 340 16.66 -18.10 20.25
CA ALA A 340 18.00 -18.36 20.79
C ALA A 340 19.15 -18.17 19.78
N LYS A 341 18.92 -17.44 18.69
CA LYS A 341 19.97 -16.94 17.79
C LYS A 341 19.85 -15.43 17.64
N GLU A 342 21.00 -14.78 17.51
CA GLU A 342 21.06 -13.35 17.23
C GLU A 342 20.47 -12.97 15.87
N MET A 343 19.76 -11.84 15.86
CA MET A 343 19.40 -11.19 14.61
C MET A 343 20.65 -10.57 13.96
N HIS A 344 21.01 -11.09 12.80
CA HIS A 344 22.04 -10.55 11.93
C HIS A 344 21.48 -9.77 10.72
N VAL A 345 22.36 -9.19 9.91
CA VAL A 345 22.04 -8.41 8.69
C VAL A 345 21.11 -9.11 7.67
N GLY A 346 21.11 -10.44 7.59
CA GLY A 346 20.12 -11.16 6.79
C GLY A 346 18.67 -10.94 7.26
N HIS A 347 18.43 -10.92 8.58
CA HIS A 347 17.11 -10.65 9.14
C HIS A 347 16.73 -9.17 8.96
N LEU A 348 17.71 -8.25 8.99
CA LEU A 348 17.47 -6.84 8.69
C LEU A 348 16.79 -6.68 7.31
N ARG A 349 17.30 -7.36 6.27
CA ARG A 349 16.73 -7.26 4.92
C ARG A 349 15.26 -7.68 4.89
N SER A 350 14.94 -8.86 5.43
CA SER A 350 13.56 -9.34 5.52
C SER A 350 12.69 -8.35 6.29
N THR A 351 13.16 -7.88 7.45
CA THR A 351 12.46 -6.94 8.32
C THR A 351 12.07 -5.65 7.59
N ILE A 352 13.02 -4.96 6.94
CA ILE A 352 12.76 -3.64 6.32
C ILE A 352 12.00 -3.73 5.00
N ILE A 353 12.26 -4.78 4.19
CA ILE A 353 11.51 -5.00 2.95
C ILE A 353 10.05 -5.32 3.29
N GLY A 354 9.84 -6.23 4.24
CA GLY A 354 8.49 -6.60 4.67
C GLY A 354 7.73 -5.45 5.29
N GLU A 355 8.37 -4.65 6.14
CA GLU A 355 7.76 -3.45 6.71
C GLU A 355 7.30 -2.48 5.62
N SER A 356 8.16 -2.17 4.64
CA SER A 356 7.80 -1.26 3.56
C SER A 356 6.67 -1.81 2.67
N VAL A 357 6.69 -3.11 2.36
CA VAL A 357 5.61 -3.78 1.62
C VAL A 357 4.28 -3.70 2.38
N CYS A 358 4.29 -3.92 3.70
CA CYS A 358 3.08 -3.79 4.51
C CYS A 358 2.51 -2.37 4.45
N ARG A 359 3.36 -1.35 4.60
CA ARG A 359 2.94 0.06 4.56
C ARG A 359 2.37 0.46 3.20
N VAL A 360 2.95 -0.01 2.10
CA VAL A 360 2.43 0.23 0.75
C VAL A 360 1.04 -0.39 0.56
N LEU A 361 0.86 -1.64 0.99
CA LEU A 361 -0.43 -2.32 0.89
C LEU A 361 -1.51 -1.66 1.77
N GLU A 362 -1.15 -1.24 2.98
CA GLU A 362 -2.05 -0.51 3.88
C GLU A 362 -2.42 0.88 3.34
N ALA A 363 -1.45 1.60 2.77
CA ALA A 363 -1.69 2.90 2.13
C ALA A 363 -2.64 2.79 0.92
N ALA A 364 -2.62 1.66 0.23
CA ALA A 364 -3.58 1.34 -0.85
C ALA A 364 -5.00 1.06 -0.32
N GLY A 365 -5.16 0.72 0.95
CA GLY A 365 -6.44 0.36 1.57
C GLY A 365 -6.66 -1.15 1.75
N HIS A 366 -5.63 -1.99 1.54
CA HIS A 366 -5.73 -3.42 1.83
C HIS A 366 -5.65 -3.70 3.34
N TYR A 367 -6.23 -4.82 3.77
CA TYR A 367 -6.07 -5.30 5.13
C TYR A 367 -4.83 -6.18 5.23
N VAL A 368 -3.88 -5.84 6.10
CA VAL A 368 -2.57 -6.51 6.14
C VAL A 368 -2.34 -7.22 7.48
N HIS A 369 -2.13 -8.53 7.41
CA HIS A 369 -1.59 -9.34 8.48
C HIS A 369 -0.06 -9.35 8.40
N ARG A 370 0.57 -8.64 9.32
CA ARG A 370 2.03 -8.59 9.50
C ARG A 370 2.46 -9.79 10.35
N VAL A 371 2.95 -10.85 9.72
CA VAL A 371 3.26 -12.13 10.39
C VAL A 371 4.76 -12.28 10.57
N ASN A 372 5.16 -12.65 11.79
CA ASN A 372 6.53 -13.05 12.10
C ASN A 372 6.56 -14.56 12.36
N HIS A 373 7.02 -15.33 11.39
CA HIS A 373 7.11 -16.79 11.44
C HIS A 373 8.39 -17.21 12.16
N VAL A 374 8.44 -17.01 13.47
CA VAL A 374 9.64 -17.30 14.27
C VAL A 374 9.93 -18.81 14.35
N GLY A 375 11.21 -19.16 14.26
CA GLY A 375 11.69 -20.53 14.44
C GLY A 375 11.77 -20.89 15.92
N ASP A 376 10.65 -21.29 16.52
CA ASP A 376 10.49 -21.55 17.95
C ASP A 376 10.21 -23.03 18.29
N TRP A 377 10.32 -23.97 17.34
CA TRP A 377 9.95 -25.37 17.57
C TRP A 377 10.98 -26.42 17.11
N GLY A 378 12.23 -25.98 16.88
CA GLY A 378 13.30 -26.87 16.38
C GLY A 378 13.95 -27.79 17.43
N THR A 379 14.74 -28.77 16.96
CA THR A 379 15.42 -29.75 17.83
C THR A 379 16.49 -29.13 18.75
N GLN A 380 16.96 -27.93 18.43
CA GLN A 380 17.89 -27.18 19.27
C GLN A 380 17.35 -26.92 20.68
N PHE A 381 16.03 -26.87 20.88
CA PHE A 381 15.48 -26.64 22.21
C PHE A 381 15.79 -27.75 23.20
N GLY A 382 15.99 -29.00 22.74
CA GLY A 382 16.36 -30.09 23.63
C GLY A 382 17.68 -29.85 24.37
N MET A 383 18.70 -29.36 23.67
CA MET A 383 19.99 -29.01 24.30
C MET A 383 19.89 -27.74 25.14
N LEU A 384 19.11 -26.75 24.73
CA LEU A 384 18.94 -25.52 25.50
C LEU A 384 18.19 -25.77 26.81
N ILE A 385 17.17 -26.62 26.78
CA ILE A 385 16.44 -27.08 27.97
C ILE A 385 17.38 -27.84 28.91
N GLN A 386 18.17 -28.78 28.39
CA GLN A 386 19.10 -29.55 29.22
C GLN A 386 20.17 -28.64 29.86
N TYR A 387 20.72 -27.72 29.07
CA TYR A 387 21.72 -26.78 29.55
C TYR A 387 21.15 -25.86 30.64
N LEU A 388 19.92 -25.38 30.48
CA LEU A 388 19.23 -24.58 31.50
C LEU A 388 19.00 -25.40 32.79
N LYS A 389 18.57 -26.66 32.66
CA LYS A 389 18.36 -27.57 33.79
C LYS A 389 19.61 -27.74 34.65
N GLU A 390 20.78 -27.85 34.03
CA GLU A 390 22.03 -28.10 34.76
C GLU A 390 22.72 -26.83 35.27
N GLU A 391 22.79 -25.77 34.46
CA GLU A 391 23.55 -24.56 34.83
C GLU A 391 22.71 -23.56 35.64
N TYR A 392 21.38 -23.62 35.53
CA TYR A 392 20.45 -22.71 36.19
C TYR A 392 19.32 -23.44 36.93
N PRO A 393 19.61 -24.44 37.79
CA PRO A 393 18.59 -25.25 38.45
C PRO A 393 17.63 -24.42 39.32
N HIS A 394 18.15 -23.34 39.92
CA HIS A 394 17.40 -22.40 40.75
C HIS A 394 16.30 -21.62 39.99
N VAL A 395 16.41 -21.50 38.66
CA VAL A 395 15.41 -20.83 37.81
C VAL A 395 14.17 -21.72 37.62
N ILE A 396 14.34 -23.03 37.77
CA ILE A 396 13.28 -24.04 37.55
C ILE A 396 12.46 -24.25 38.82
N ASP A 397 13.14 -24.29 39.97
CA ASP A 397 12.58 -24.60 41.30
C ASP A 397 11.84 -23.43 41.96
N GLN A 398 12.07 -22.21 41.52
CA GLN A 398 11.29 -21.07 41.97
C GLN A 398 9.95 -21.03 41.20
N ASP A 399 8.84 -21.04 41.93
CA ASP A 399 7.57 -20.47 41.49
C ASP A 399 7.78 -18.96 41.29
N ASN A 400 8.51 -18.61 40.23
CA ASN A 400 9.12 -17.31 40.10
C ASN A 400 8.05 -16.24 39.82
N ASP A 401 8.18 -15.12 40.53
CA ASP A 401 7.38 -13.89 40.51
C ASP A 401 7.54 -13.10 39.18
N GLY A 402 7.69 -13.82 38.04
CA GLY A 402 7.87 -13.23 36.72
C GLY A 402 9.30 -12.80 36.35
N THR A 403 10.30 -12.99 37.22
CA THR A 403 11.70 -12.62 36.92
C THR A 403 12.35 -13.62 35.95
N LEU A 404 12.62 -13.19 34.72
CA LEU A 404 13.37 -13.97 33.73
C LEU A 404 14.81 -14.20 34.23
N PRO A 405 15.42 -15.38 33.98
CA PRO A 405 16.83 -15.57 34.26
C PRO A 405 17.64 -14.50 33.52
N ASN A 406 18.68 -13.95 34.17
CA ASN A 406 19.58 -12.98 33.55
C ASN A 406 20.53 -13.70 32.58
N ILE A 407 19.96 -14.28 31.53
CA ILE A 407 20.65 -14.78 30.36
C ILE A 407 20.94 -13.52 29.52
N SER A 408 21.99 -12.80 29.90
CA SER A 408 22.38 -11.56 29.23
C SER A 408 22.76 -11.76 27.77
N ASP A 409 23.13 -13.00 27.39
CA ASP A 409 23.49 -13.37 26.03
C ASP A 409 22.99 -14.79 25.69
N LEU A 410 21.86 -14.88 24.99
CA LEU A 410 21.30 -16.15 24.47
C LEU A 410 22.22 -16.84 23.47
N THR A 411 23.09 -16.09 22.77
CA THR A 411 24.03 -16.64 21.80
C THR A 411 25.15 -17.37 22.50
N GLU A 412 25.69 -16.78 23.57
CA GLU A 412 26.68 -17.45 24.42
C GLU A 412 26.07 -18.69 25.08
N PHE A 413 24.84 -18.57 25.60
CA PHE A 413 24.09 -19.70 26.13
C PHE A 413 23.94 -20.83 25.10
N TYR A 414 23.56 -20.51 23.86
CA TYR A 414 23.48 -21.48 22.77
C TYR A 414 24.83 -22.10 22.43
N LYS A 415 25.90 -21.30 22.32
CA LYS A 415 27.26 -21.77 22.01
C LYS A 415 27.75 -22.75 23.08
N ASN A 416 27.50 -22.46 24.36
CA ASN A 416 27.89 -23.31 25.47
C ASN A 416 27.07 -24.61 25.50
N ALA A 417 25.75 -24.54 25.32
CA ALA A 417 24.89 -25.72 25.20
C ALA A 417 25.33 -26.61 24.02
N LYS A 418 25.67 -26.01 22.88
CA LYS A 418 26.12 -26.73 21.68
C LYS A 418 27.49 -27.38 21.90
N ALA A 419 28.43 -26.69 22.55
CA ALA A 419 29.73 -27.26 22.90
C ALA A 419 29.58 -28.51 23.80
N ARG A 420 28.68 -28.46 24.80
CA ARG A 420 28.37 -29.64 25.63
C ARG A 420 27.69 -30.75 24.82
N PHE A 421 26.75 -30.41 23.94
CA PHE A 421 26.08 -31.37 23.07
C PHE A 421 27.05 -32.17 22.18
N ASP A 422 28.11 -31.51 21.70
CA ASP A 422 29.09 -32.16 20.82
C ASP A 422 30.16 -32.94 21.61
N ALA A 423 30.45 -32.55 22.86
CA ALA A 423 31.48 -33.16 23.68
C ALA A 423 30.99 -34.30 24.60
N ASP A 424 29.74 -34.25 25.06
CA ASP A 424 29.20 -35.15 26.08
C ASP A 424 28.04 -36.01 25.51
N ALA A 425 28.26 -37.32 25.48
CA ALA A 425 27.31 -38.30 24.97
C ALA A 425 26.05 -38.44 25.84
N ASP A 426 26.17 -38.29 27.16
CA ASP A 426 25.05 -38.39 28.09
C ASP A 426 24.18 -37.13 28.03
N PHE A 427 24.82 -35.95 27.94
CA PHE A 427 24.14 -34.69 27.68
C PHE A 427 23.39 -34.74 26.34
N LYS A 428 24.03 -35.27 25.28
CA LYS A 428 23.42 -35.44 23.96
C LYS A 428 22.18 -36.33 23.99
N LYS A 429 22.26 -37.48 24.66
CA LYS A 429 21.14 -38.41 24.81
C LYS A 429 19.97 -37.76 25.55
N THR A 430 20.26 -37.08 26.66
CA THR A 430 19.23 -36.39 27.46
C THR A 430 18.61 -35.22 26.71
N SER A 431 19.42 -34.49 25.93
CA SER A 431 18.93 -33.43 25.04
C SER A 431 17.94 -33.96 24.01
N GLN A 432 18.19 -35.13 23.41
CA GLN A 432 17.25 -35.77 22.49
C GLN A 432 15.95 -36.19 23.18
N THR A 433 16.03 -36.71 24.41
CA THR A 433 14.84 -37.00 25.23
C THR A 433 14.02 -35.74 25.50
N ASN A 434 14.66 -34.63 25.89
CA ASN A 434 13.97 -33.36 26.15
C ASN A 434 13.22 -32.83 24.90
N VAL A 435 13.69 -33.10 23.67
CA VAL A 435 12.93 -32.75 22.45
C VAL A 435 11.61 -33.51 22.40
N VAL A 436 11.65 -34.82 22.66
CA VAL A 436 10.45 -35.66 22.66
C VAL A 436 9.50 -35.23 23.79
N GLU A 437 10.04 -34.97 24.98
CA GLU A 437 9.26 -34.47 26.12
C GLU A 437 8.57 -33.14 25.80
N LEU A 438 9.30 -32.18 25.20
CA LEU A 438 8.75 -30.90 24.76
C LEU A 438 7.60 -31.10 23.76
N GLN A 439 7.81 -31.95 22.74
CA GLN A 439 6.79 -32.23 21.72
C GLN A 439 5.58 -32.99 22.27
N SER A 440 5.77 -33.81 23.30
CA SER A 440 4.70 -34.52 24.01
C SER A 440 3.93 -33.63 24.99
N GLY A 441 4.38 -32.40 25.21
CA GLY A 441 3.73 -31.43 26.09
C GLY A 441 4.11 -31.56 27.57
N ASP A 442 5.31 -32.05 27.88
CA ASP A 442 5.79 -32.10 29.26
C ASP A 442 5.77 -30.68 29.89
N PRO A 443 5.11 -30.50 31.06
CA PRO A 443 4.95 -29.18 31.67
C PRO A 443 6.26 -28.47 32.00
N GLN A 444 7.30 -29.22 32.40
CA GLN A 444 8.58 -28.64 32.79
C GLN A 444 9.36 -28.17 31.55
N CYS A 445 9.45 -29.01 30.51
CA CYS A 445 10.05 -28.66 29.23
C CYS A 445 9.33 -27.47 28.57
N LEU A 446 7.99 -27.43 28.60
CA LEU A 446 7.21 -26.29 28.11
C LEU A 446 7.47 -25.00 28.90
N LYS A 447 7.58 -25.07 30.24
CA LYS A 447 7.94 -23.92 31.08
C LYS A 447 9.30 -23.35 30.67
N ILE A 448 10.30 -24.22 30.51
CA ILE A 448 11.66 -23.81 30.12
C ILE A 448 11.71 -23.26 28.69
N TRP A 449 11.06 -23.93 27.74
CA TRP A 449 10.91 -23.46 26.37
C TRP A 449 10.31 -22.04 26.31
N LYS A 450 9.23 -21.80 27.07
CA LYS A 450 8.58 -20.50 27.12
C LYS A 450 9.52 -19.41 27.64
N MET A 451 10.28 -19.68 28.71
CA MET A 451 11.27 -18.73 29.23
C MET A 451 12.34 -18.38 28.18
N LEU A 452 12.89 -19.39 27.48
CA LEU A 452 13.87 -19.17 26.42
C LEU A 452 13.31 -18.33 25.26
N CYS A 453 12.05 -18.57 24.89
CA CYS A 453 11.36 -17.76 23.89
C CYS A 453 11.14 -16.33 24.37
N ASP A 454 10.71 -16.13 25.62
CA ASP A 454 10.44 -14.81 26.20
C ASP A 454 11.70 -13.94 26.26
N VAL A 455 12.87 -14.51 26.61
CA VAL A 455 14.16 -13.78 26.54
C VAL A 455 14.48 -13.36 25.09
N SER A 456 14.27 -14.25 24.12
CA SER A 456 14.53 -13.92 22.70
C SER A 456 13.57 -12.83 22.18
N ARG A 457 12.29 -12.88 22.58
CA ARG A 457 11.29 -11.88 22.23
C ARG A 457 11.68 -10.49 22.70
N LEU A 458 12.21 -10.36 23.93
CA LEU A 458 12.69 -9.07 24.44
C LEU A 458 13.84 -8.49 23.60
N GLU A 459 14.76 -9.33 23.13
CA GLU A 459 15.85 -8.88 22.25
C GLU A 459 15.35 -8.49 20.85
N PHE A 460 14.42 -9.25 20.28
CA PHE A 460 13.82 -8.92 18.99
C PHE A 460 13.02 -7.62 19.05
N GLU A 461 12.28 -7.40 20.14
CA GLU A 461 11.48 -6.20 20.35
C GLU A 461 12.34 -4.93 20.36
N LYS A 462 13.55 -4.96 20.93
CA LYS A 462 14.50 -3.83 20.85
C LYS A 462 14.81 -3.45 19.40
N VAL A 463 15.01 -4.44 18.54
CA VAL A 463 15.26 -4.22 17.11
C VAL A 463 14.02 -3.68 16.42
N TYR A 464 12.85 -4.25 16.69
CA TYR A 464 11.59 -3.82 16.07
C TYR A 464 11.22 -2.39 16.46
N GLN A 465 11.41 -1.99 17.72
CA GLN A 465 11.18 -0.62 18.18
C GLN A 465 12.11 0.38 17.50
N ARG A 466 13.41 0.07 17.38
CA ARG A 466 14.37 0.94 16.67
C ARG A 466 14.02 1.09 15.19
N LEU A 467 13.47 0.04 14.58
CA LEU A 467 13.08 0.03 13.17
C LEU A 467 11.63 0.44 12.92
N ASP A 468 10.85 0.84 13.94
CA ASP A 468 9.42 1.13 13.85
C ASP A 468 8.61 0.02 13.14
N VAL A 469 8.90 -1.22 13.51
CA VAL A 469 8.27 -2.43 12.96
C VAL A 469 7.25 -2.96 13.94
N ASN A 470 6.06 -3.29 13.44
CA ASN A 470 5.03 -3.98 14.21
C ASN A 470 4.72 -5.31 13.53
N VAL A 471 4.86 -6.41 14.26
CA VAL A 471 4.61 -7.76 13.77
C VAL A 471 3.84 -8.59 14.79
N LYS A 472 3.01 -9.49 14.28
CA LYS A 472 2.35 -10.51 15.08
C LYS A 472 3.12 -11.82 14.96
N GLU A 473 3.64 -12.30 16.09
CA GLU A 473 4.30 -13.60 16.16
C GLU A 473 3.32 -14.75 15.89
N CYS A 474 3.64 -15.58 14.91
CA CYS A 474 3.00 -16.86 14.65
C CYS A 474 4.09 -17.85 14.25
N GLY A 475 4.82 -18.36 15.25
CA GLY A 475 5.95 -19.26 15.06
C GLY A 475 5.57 -20.68 14.66
N GLU A 476 6.57 -21.51 14.43
CA GLU A 476 6.42 -22.93 14.09
C GLU A 476 5.56 -23.70 15.12
N SER A 477 5.71 -23.37 16.41
CA SER A 477 4.96 -23.96 17.52
C SER A 477 3.45 -23.78 17.38
N PHE A 478 3.01 -22.66 16.80
CA PHE A 478 1.60 -22.35 16.57
C PHE A 478 0.96 -23.27 15.52
N TYR A 479 1.73 -23.66 14.50
CA TYR A 479 1.24 -24.51 13.42
C TYR A 479 1.41 -26.01 13.68
N ASN A 480 2.31 -26.41 14.58
CA ASN A 480 2.56 -27.81 14.92
C ASN A 480 1.29 -28.65 15.15
N PRO A 481 0.29 -28.23 15.96
CA PRO A 481 -0.94 -29.01 16.15
C PRO A 481 -1.86 -29.05 14.91
N LYS A 482 -1.60 -28.24 13.88
CA LYS A 482 -2.38 -28.17 12.63
C LYS A 482 -1.82 -29.08 11.53
N ILE A 483 -0.56 -29.52 11.66
CA ILE A 483 0.13 -30.38 10.67
C ILE A 483 -0.61 -31.71 10.40
N PRO A 484 -1.09 -32.46 11.41
CA PRO A 484 -1.76 -33.74 11.16
C PRO A 484 -2.95 -33.62 10.20
N ALA A 485 -3.75 -32.56 10.35
CA ALA A 485 -4.91 -32.31 9.50
C ALA A 485 -4.55 -31.91 8.07
N VAL A 486 -3.33 -31.44 7.82
CA VAL A 486 -2.80 -31.20 6.47
C VAL A 486 -2.41 -32.52 5.82
N ILE A 487 -1.68 -33.37 6.55
CA ILE A 487 -1.26 -34.69 6.04
C ILE A 487 -2.46 -35.56 5.69
N GLU A 488 -3.47 -35.60 6.56
CA GLU A 488 -4.72 -36.35 6.33
C GLU A 488 -5.46 -35.86 5.07
N GLU A 489 -5.38 -34.57 4.74
CA GLU A 489 -6.01 -34.03 3.54
C GLU A 489 -5.29 -34.48 2.27
N PHE A 490 -3.94 -34.50 2.27
CA PHE A 490 -3.16 -35.06 1.17
C PHE A 490 -3.41 -36.56 0.97
N GLU A 491 -3.56 -37.30 2.08
CA GLU A 491 -3.91 -38.72 2.05
C GLU A 491 -5.29 -38.95 1.44
N LYS A 492 -6.32 -38.21 1.89
CA LYS A 492 -7.68 -38.27 1.34
C LYS A 492 -7.76 -37.86 -0.13
N ALA A 493 -6.91 -36.93 -0.56
CA ALA A 493 -6.81 -36.52 -1.96
C ALA A 493 -6.06 -37.54 -2.85
N GLY A 494 -5.51 -38.62 -2.27
CA GLY A 494 -4.73 -39.62 -3.00
C GLY A 494 -3.39 -39.08 -3.52
N ARG A 495 -2.85 -38.03 -2.90
CA ARG A 495 -1.62 -37.34 -3.31
C ARG A 495 -0.42 -37.66 -2.42
N LEU A 496 -0.66 -38.38 -1.33
CA LEU A 496 0.38 -38.77 -0.37
C LEU A 496 1.00 -40.12 -0.77
N SER A 497 2.32 -40.14 -0.91
CA SER A 497 3.13 -41.34 -1.11
C SER A 497 3.86 -41.69 0.18
N ILE A 498 3.97 -42.99 0.47
CA ILE A 498 4.80 -43.51 1.57
C ILE A 498 6.04 -44.15 0.93
N GLU A 499 7.21 -43.55 1.16
CA GLU A 499 8.48 -44.01 0.59
C GLU A 499 9.00 -45.27 1.31
N GLU A 500 9.97 -45.98 0.72
CA GLU A 500 10.53 -47.25 1.24
C GLU A 500 11.09 -47.17 2.68
N GLY A 501 11.34 -45.96 3.19
CA GLY A 501 11.74 -45.70 4.59
C GLY A 501 10.59 -45.31 5.54
N GLY A 502 9.35 -45.23 5.10
CA GLY A 502 8.19 -44.82 5.89
C GLY A 502 7.95 -43.30 5.96
N ALA A 503 8.74 -42.50 5.22
CA ALA A 503 8.50 -41.07 5.09
C ALA A 503 7.26 -40.79 4.23
N LYS A 504 6.46 -39.78 4.62
CA LYS A 504 5.26 -39.37 3.89
C LYS A 504 5.59 -38.16 3.02
N CYS A 505 5.49 -38.35 1.71
CA CYS A 505 5.92 -37.39 0.69
C CYS A 505 4.79 -37.04 -0.27
N VAL A 506 4.86 -35.85 -0.87
CA VAL A 506 3.98 -35.42 -1.96
C VAL A 506 4.86 -35.01 -3.14
N PHE A 507 4.64 -35.66 -4.28
CA PHE A 507 5.39 -35.41 -5.51
C PHE A 507 4.65 -34.42 -6.38
N VAL A 508 5.22 -33.22 -6.49
CA VAL A 508 4.59 -32.14 -7.24
C VAL A 508 5.09 -32.12 -8.67
N GLU A 509 4.17 -32.05 -9.63
CA GLU A 509 4.50 -32.04 -11.06
C GLU A 509 5.43 -30.86 -11.41
N GLY A 510 6.52 -31.14 -12.13
CA GLY A 510 7.51 -30.14 -12.52
C GLY A 510 8.56 -29.81 -11.45
N MET A 511 8.44 -30.38 -10.24
CA MET A 511 9.43 -30.22 -9.16
C MET A 511 10.34 -31.45 -9.06
N LYS A 512 11.65 -31.21 -8.82
CA LYS A 512 12.65 -32.29 -8.71
C LYS A 512 12.66 -32.96 -7.34
N VAL A 513 12.29 -32.22 -6.30
CA VAL A 513 12.30 -32.65 -4.91
C VAL A 513 10.85 -32.74 -4.43
N PRO A 514 10.45 -33.80 -3.72
CA PRO A 514 9.11 -33.91 -3.15
C PRO A 514 8.98 -33.05 -1.89
N LEU A 515 7.74 -32.68 -1.54
CA LEU A 515 7.41 -32.18 -0.20
C LEU A 515 7.46 -33.34 0.78
N MET A 516 8.30 -33.26 1.82
CA MET A 516 8.38 -34.26 2.87
C MET A 516 7.54 -33.82 4.07
N LEU A 517 6.26 -34.23 4.10
CA LEU A 517 5.32 -33.80 5.14
C LEU A 517 5.55 -34.52 6.48
N GLN A 518 6.12 -35.73 6.49
CA GLN A 518 6.49 -36.43 7.71
C GLN A 518 7.71 -37.32 7.48
N LYS A 519 8.70 -37.27 8.38
CA LYS A 519 9.88 -38.15 8.37
C LYS A 519 9.49 -39.58 8.79
N SER A 520 10.39 -40.52 8.54
CA SER A 520 10.23 -41.93 8.90
C SER A 520 10.12 -42.18 10.41
N ASP A 521 10.72 -41.30 11.22
CA ASP A 521 10.62 -41.30 12.69
C ASP A 521 9.32 -40.64 13.21
N GLY A 522 8.42 -40.23 12.31
CA GLY A 522 7.18 -39.53 12.63
C GLY A 522 7.35 -38.03 12.84
N GLY A 523 8.58 -37.51 12.84
CA GLY A 523 8.87 -36.10 13.08
C GLY A 523 8.48 -35.18 11.91
N TYR A 524 8.12 -33.94 12.24
CA TYR A 524 7.82 -32.89 11.28
C TYR A 524 9.07 -32.08 10.92
N GLY A 525 9.01 -31.41 9.76
CA GLY A 525 10.05 -30.51 9.25
C GLY A 525 9.46 -29.20 8.72
N TYR A 526 10.28 -28.41 8.03
CA TYR A 526 9.84 -27.11 7.49
C TYR A 526 8.72 -27.26 6.45
N ASP A 527 8.79 -28.24 5.55
CA ASP A 527 7.72 -28.55 4.59
C ASP A 527 6.36 -28.76 5.29
N SER A 528 6.35 -29.50 6.39
CA SER A 528 5.16 -29.76 7.20
C SER A 528 4.58 -28.47 7.77
N THR A 529 5.44 -27.66 8.40
CA THR A 529 5.06 -26.42 9.07
C THR A 529 4.59 -25.36 8.10
N ASP A 530 5.30 -25.17 6.97
CA ASP A 530 4.96 -24.18 5.95
C ASP A 530 3.68 -24.54 5.19
N MET A 531 3.41 -25.84 4.97
CA MET A 531 2.14 -26.29 4.42
C MET A 531 0.98 -26.04 5.39
N ALA A 532 1.18 -26.26 6.69
CA ALA A 532 0.19 -25.93 7.72
C ALA A 532 -0.02 -24.40 7.83
N ALA A 533 1.04 -23.61 7.71
CA ALA A 533 0.97 -22.15 7.70
C ALA A 533 0.24 -21.63 6.46
N LEU A 534 0.53 -22.19 5.27
CA LEU A 534 -0.17 -21.86 4.04
C LEU A 534 -1.67 -22.13 4.17
N LYS A 535 -2.06 -23.32 4.64
CA LYS A 535 -3.46 -23.67 4.89
C LYS A 535 -4.12 -22.70 5.87
N TYR A 536 -3.49 -22.45 7.01
CA TYR A 536 -4.00 -21.51 8.01
C TYR A 536 -4.25 -20.12 7.41
N ARG A 537 -3.29 -19.58 6.64
CA ARG A 537 -3.40 -18.26 6.02
C ARG A 537 -4.53 -18.21 4.97
N LEU A 538 -4.70 -19.26 4.18
CA LEU A 538 -5.74 -19.33 3.14
C LEU A 538 -7.14 -19.51 3.72
N PHE A 539 -7.32 -20.37 4.72
CA PHE A 539 -8.65 -20.78 5.17
C PHE A 539 -9.11 -20.09 6.47
N GLU A 540 -8.20 -19.81 7.41
CA GLU A 540 -8.54 -19.13 8.66
C GLU A 540 -8.45 -17.61 8.52
N LEU A 541 -7.34 -17.12 7.94
CA LEU A 541 -7.18 -15.68 7.67
C LEU A 541 -7.87 -15.23 6.38
N LYS A 542 -8.33 -16.18 5.54
CA LYS A 542 -9.01 -15.89 4.26
C LYS A 542 -8.20 -14.96 3.36
N ALA A 543 -6.88 -15.20 3.30
CA ALA A 543 -5.97 -14.35 2.55
C ALA A 543 -6.22 -14.44 1.05
N ASP A 544 -6.39 -13.28 0.41
CA ASP A 544 -6.40 -13.13 -1.04
C ASP A 544 -4.98 -13.10 -1.60
N ARG A 545 -4.03 -12.57 -0.82
CA ARG A 545 -2.62 -12.45 -1.18
C ARG A 545 -1.72 -12.91 -0.03
N ILE A 546 -0.77 -13.81 -0.31
CA ILE A 546 0.24 -14.26 0.66
C ILE A 546 1.62 -13.95 0.11
N ILE A 547 2.41 -13.21 0.88
CA ILE A 547 3.73 -12.73 0.50
C ILE A 547 4.73 -13.26 1.53
N ALA A 548 5.65 -14.13 1.10
CA ALA A 548 6.75 -14.63 1.94
C ALA A 548 8.05 -13.91 1.56
N ILE A 549 8.76 -13.35 2.55
CA ILE A 549 9.97 -12.56 2.32
C ILE A 549 11.16 -13.20 3.03
N THR A 550 11.96 -13.96 2.27
CA THR A 550 13.09 -14.71 2.81
C THR A 550 14.33 -14.60 1.91
N ASP A 551 15.45 -15.19 2.35
CA ASP A 551 16.67 -15.24 1.54
C ASP A 551 16.42 -15.97 0.22
N LEU A 552 17.07 -15.53 -0.86
CA LEU A 552 16.90 -16.11 -2.20
C LEU A 552 17.22 -17.62 -2.24
N GLY A 553 18.03 -18.13 -1.32
CA GLY A 553 18.31 -19.56 -1.17
C GLY A 553 17.08 -20.41 -0.83
N GLN A 554 15.99 -19.82 -0.33
CA GLN A 554 14.73 -20.53 -0.03
C GLN A 554 13.72 -20.48 -1.19
N ASN A 555 14.10 -19.93 -2.35
CA ASN A 555 13.17 -19.76 -3.46
C ASN A 555 12.58 -21.09 -3.96
N ASP A 556 13.39 -22.14 -4.05
CA ASP A 556 12.91 -23.44 -4.53
C ASP A 556 11.98 -24.13 -3.51
N HIS A 557 12.21 -23.89 -2.22
CA HIS A 557 11.33 -24.33 -1.14
C HIS A 557 9.93 -23.68 -1.24
N PHE A 558 9.86 -22.35 -1.31
CA PHE A 558 8.55 -21.69 -1.43
C PHE A 558 7.84 -21.98 -2.74
N LYS A 559 8.56 -22.16 -3.85
CA LYS A 559 7.95 -22.68 -5.10
C LYS A 559 7.31 -24.05 -4.89
N LEU A 560 8.00 -24.93 -4.16
CA LEU A 560 7.52 -26.27 -3.86
C LEU A 560 6.26 -26.23 -2.97
N VAL A 561 6.29 -25.46 -1.87
CA VAL A 561 5.15 -25.27 -0.95
C VAL A 561 3.94 -24.69 -1.69
N PHE A 562 4.14 -23.65 -2.52
CA PHE A 562 3.04 -23.03 -3.28
C PHE A 562 2.47 -23.98 -4.34
N ALA A 563 3.33 -24.76 -5.00
CA ALA A 563 2.89 -25.75 -5.96
C ALA A 563 2.12 -26.90 -5.28
N GLY A 564 2.55 -27.35 -4.09
CA GLY A 564 1.80 -28.32 -3.28
C GLY A 564 0.41 -27.82 -2.89
N GLY A 565 0.30 -26.56 -2.44
CA GLY A 565 -1.01 -25.93 -2.15
C GLY A 565 -1.91 -25.82 -3.38
N LYS A 566 -1.34 -25.57 -4.56
CA LYS A 566 -2.08 -25.58 -5.83
C LYS A 566 -2.58 -26.98 -6.19
N GLU A 567 -1.73 -28.00 -6.05
CA GLU A 567 -2.03 -29.37 -6.45
C GLU A 567 -3.14 -30.01 -5.61
N ILE A 568 -3.19 -29.73 -4.31
CA ILE A 568 -4.30 -30.16 -3.44
C ILE A 568 -5.56 -29.30 -3.62
N GLY A 569 -5.50 -28.24 -4.44
CA GLY A 569 -6.66 -27.43 -4.82
C GLY A 569 -7.00 -26.29 -3.86
N TRP A 570 -6.07 -25.78 -3.06
CA TRP A 570 -6.34 -24.67 -2.14
C TRP A 570 -6.44 -23.29 -2.81
N LEU A 571 -5.97 -23.16 -4.05
CA LEU A 571 -5.86 -21.86 -4.77
C LEU A 571 -6.94 -21.62 -5.82
N GLN A 572 -8.09 -22.30 -5.71
CA GLN A 572 -9.17 -22.23 -6.71
C GLN A 572 -9.93 -20.89 -6.70
N GLY A 573 -9.78 -20.09 -5.64
CA GLY A 573 -10.43 -18.78 -5.51
C GLY A 573 -9.67 -17.62 -6.13
N GLY A 574 -8.57 -17.87 -6.86
CA GLY A 574 -7.74 -16.82 -7.46
C GLY A 574 -6.74 -16.19 -6.50
N GLN A 575 -6.46 -16.83 -5.36
CA GLN A 575 -5.48 -16.35 -4.39
C GLN A 575 -4.09 -16.22 -5.01
N ARG A 576 -3.37 -15.16 -4.62
CA ARG A 576 -2.05 -14.81 -5.16
C ARG A 576 -0.95 -15.11 -4.15
N LEU A 577 -0.10 -16.07 -4.48
CA LEU A 577 1.08 -16.41 -3.68
C LEU A 577 2.33 -15.77 -4.30
N LYS A 578 3.14 -15.10 -3.50
CA LYS A 578 4.39 -14.47 -3.94
C LYS A 578 5.51 -14.70 -2.95
N HIS A 579 6.66 -15.12 -3.47
CA HIS A 579 7.90 -15.13 -2.73
C HIS A 579 8.76 -13.94 -3.18
N ILE A 580 9.20 -13.11 -2.24
CA ILE A 580 10.17 -12.04 -2.48
C ILE A 580 11.49 -12.51 -1.86
N GLY A 581 12.36 -13.05 -2.71
CA GLY A 581 13.71 -13.44 -2.33
C GLY A 581 14.65 -12.26 -2.26
N PHE A 582 15.52 -12.19 -1.25
CA PHE A 582 16.59 -11.19 -1.18
C PHE A 582 18.01 -11.79 -1.22
N GLY A 583 18.96 -11.06 -1.79
CA GLY A 583 20.37 -11.44 -1.86
C GLY A 583 21.13 -11.22 -0.54
N THR A 584 22.42 -11.55 -0.52
CA THR A 584 23.26 -11.46 0.68
C THR A 584 23.82 -10.06 0.94
N VAL A 585 24.05 -9.74 2.21
CA VAL A 585 24.85 -8.57 2.63
C VAL A 585 26.32 -8.99 2.74
N ASN A 586 27.18 -8.31 2.00
CA ASN A 586 28.60 -8.62 1.88
C ASN A 586 29.46 -7.52 2.53
N GLY A 587 30.64 -7.89 3.02
CA GLY A 587 31.68 -6.94 3.42
C GLY A 587 32.43 -6.37 2.23
N GLU A 588 33.40 -5.51 2.52
CA GLU A 588 34.25 -4.88 1.51
C GLU A 588 35.02 -5.92 0.67
N ASP A 589 35.39 -7.04 1.31
CA ASP A 589 36.05 -8.21 0.73
C ASP A 589 35.16 -9.02 -0.24
N GLY A 590 33.88 -8.66 -0.36
CA GLY A 590 32.90 -9.35 -1.21
C GLY A 590 32.36 -10.65 -0.62
N LYS A 591 32.79 -11.06 0.58
CA LYS A 591 32.25 -12.22 1.30
C LYS A 591 31.11 -11.77 2.22
N ARG A 592 30.40 -12.72 2.85
CA ARG A 592 29.33 -12.40 3.81
C ARG A 592 29.84 -11.44 4.88
N PHE A 593 29.04 -10.44 5.19
CA PHE A 593 29.38 -9.41 6.17
C PHE A 593 29.62 -10.02 7.56
N LYS A 594 30.83 -9.81 8.07
CA LYS A 594 31.33 -10.38 9.32
C LYS A 594 32.11 -9.34 10.09
N THR A 595 32.20 -9.51 11.41
CA THR A 595 33.06 -8.71 12.29
C THR A 595 34.55 -8.97 11.98
N ARG A 596 35.44 -8.15 12.54
CA ARG A 596 36.90 -8.36 12.43
C ARG A 596 37.37 -9.70 13.02
N SER A 597 36.61 -10.28 13.95
CA SER A 597 36.84 -11.62 14.51
C SER A 597 36.33 -12.76 13.61
N GLY A 598 35.63 -12.46 12.51
CA GLY A 598 35.04 -13.44 11.61
C GLY A 598 33.65 -13.95 12.04
N GLU A 599 33.09 -13.39 13.12
CA GLU A 599 31.75 -13.67 13.62
C GLU A 599 30.68 -12.86 12.85
N THR A 600 29.42 -13.24 13.02
CA THR A 600 28.31 -12.54 12.38
C THR A 600 28.06 -11.21 13.10
N VAL A 601 27.86 -10.12 12.34
CA VAL A 601 27.55 -8.82 12.95
C VAL A 601 26.11 -8.82 13.48
N ARG A 602 25.95 -8.49 14.76
CA ARG A 602 24.64 -8.33 15.40
C ARG A 602 23.96 -7.09 14.87
N LEU A 603 22.65 -7.16 14.69
CA LEU A 603 21.89 -6.06 14.15
C LEU A 603 21.82 -4.86 15.10
N VAL A 604 21.76 -5.10 16.41
CA VAL A 604 21.79 -4.05 17.45
C VAL A 604 23.08 -3.24 17.34
N ASP A 605 24.24 -3.91 17.28
CA ASP A 605 25.55 -3.25 17.15
C ASP A 605 25.66 -2.44 15.84
N LEU A 606 25.07 -2.95 14.75
CA LEU A 606 25.06 -2.23 13.46
C LEU A 606 24.26 -0.93 13.56
N LEU A 607 23.10 -0.98 14.21
CA LEU A 607 22.26 0.20 14.42
C LEU A 607 22.94 1.20 15.37
N ASP A 608 23.55 0.73 16.45
CA ASP A 608 24.28 1.58 17.41
C ASP A 608 25.46 2.30 16.74
N GLU A 609 26.26 1.59 15.93
CA GLU A 609 27.37 2.17 15.18
C GLU A 609 26.89 3.22 14.17
N SER A 610 25.76 2.97 13.49
CA SER A 610 25.17 3.94 12.57
C SER A 610 24.76 5.24 13.28
N VAL A 611 24.18 5.14 14.47
CA VAL A 611 23.77 6.30 15.28
C VAL A 611 24.99 7.04 15.81
N SER A 612 25.95 6.33 16.40
CA SER A 612 27.19 6.89 16.94
C SER A 612 27.98 7.72 15.91
N ARG A 613 28.12 7.19 14.68
CA ARG A 613 28.74 7.93 13.57
C ARG A 613 27.94 9.16 13.18
N MET A 614 26.61 9.08 13.19
CA MET A 614 25.77 10.22 12.84
C MET A 614 25.80 11.30 13.93
N GLU A 615 25.78 10.94 15.21
CA GLU A 615 25.98 11.89 16.31
C GLU A 615 27.29 12.66 16.16
N SER A 616 28.39 11.94 15.87
CA SER A 616 29.70 12.55 15.67
C SER A 616 29.68 13.58 14.53
N LYS A 617 29.05 13.23 13.39
CA LYS A 617 28.89 14.14 12.25
C LYS A 617 27.97 15.33 12.56
N LEU A 618 26.91 15.15 13.35
CA LEU A 618 26.02 16.25 13.74
C LEU A 618 26.71 17.22 14.68
N ARG A 619 27.46 16.72 15.67
CA ARG A 619 28.27 17.56 16.58
C ARG A 619 29.31 18.39 15.84
N GLU A 620 29.99 17.80 14.84
CA GLU A 620 30.90 18.54 13.96
C GLU A 620 30.18 19.68 13.23
N ARG A 621 29.01 19.41 12.65
CA ARG A 621 28.22 20.44 11.95
C ARG A 621 27.70 21.55 12.87
N ILE A 622 27.36 21.23 14.13
CA ILE A 622 27.00 22.23 15.15
C ILE A 622 28.20 23.15 15.41
N GLN A 623 29.40 22.59 15.58
CA GLN A 623 30.63 23.37 15.79
C GLN A 623 30.96 24.27 14.59
N GLU A 624 30.67 23.82 13.37
CA GLU A 624 30.82 24.61 12.14
C GLU A 624 29.72 25.65 11.92
N GLY A 625 28.67 25.69 12.76
CA GLY A 625 27.51 26.57 12.58
C GLY A 625 26.63 26.20 11.37
N LYS A 626 26.67 24.93 10.93
CA LYS A 626 25.96 24.40 9.75
C LYS A 626 24.79 23.48 10.09
N ALA A 627 24.43 23.38 11.37
CA ALA A 627 23.30 22.62 11.87
C ALA A 627 22.42 23.52 12.75
N ASN A 628 21.11 23.33 12.70
CA ASN A 628 20.14 24.10 13.48
C ASN A 628 19.39 23.20 14.48
N ILE A 629 20.17 22.46 15.27
CA ILE A 629 19.70 21.54 16.32
C ILE A 629 20.52 21.77 17.60
N THR A 630 19.92 21.54 18.77
CA THR A 630 20.62 21.63 20.06
C THR A 630 21.33 20.32 20.41
N GLU A 631 22.25 20.33 21.39
CA GLU A 631 22.93 19.10 21.83
C GLU A 631 21.94 18.07 22.39
N GLU A 632 20.84 18.53 23.00
CA GLU A 632 19.76 17.66 23.50
C GLU A 632 18.98 16.98 22.36
N GLU A 633 18.90 17.61 21.18
CA GLU A 633 18.24 17.05 19.99
C GLU A 633 19.16 16.10 19.19
N VAL A 634 20.48 16.11 19.43
CA VAL A 634 21.47 15.35 18.62
C VAL A 634 21.16 13.87 18.57
N HIS A 635 20.85 13.26 19.71
CA HIS A 635 20.62 11.80 19.77
C HIS A 635 19.37 11.39 18.97
N GLU A 636 18.24 12.07 19.17
CA GLU A 636 16.99 11.79 18.46
C GLU A 636 17.15 11.97 16.94
N VAL A 637 17.83 13.04 16.52
CA VAL A 637 18.10 13.32 15.11
C VAL A 637 19.07 12.28 14.52
N ALA A 638 20.10 11.88 15.27
CA ALA A 638 21.03 10.83 14.87
C ALA A 638 20.35 9.47 14.74
N GLU A 639 19.43 9.11 15.63
CA GLU A 639 18.61 7.90 15.53
C GLU A 639 17.76 7.89 14.26
N ALA A 640 17.01 8.97 14.03
CA ALA A 640 16.14 9.08 12.85
C ALA A 640 16.94 8.97 11.54
N ILE A 641 18.06 9.69 11.43
CA ILE A 641 18.91 9.65 10.23
C ILE A 641 19.64 8.32 10.12
N GLY A 642 20.21 7.81 11.20
CA GLY A 642 21.00 6.57 11.22
C GLY A 642 20.14 5.38 10.81
N TYR A 643 19.00 5.18 11.45
CA TYR A 643 18.08 4.10 11.11
C TYR A 643 17.48 4.29 9.70
N GLY A 644 17.13 5.53 9.33
CA GLY A 644 16.67 5.86 7.99
C GLY A 644 17.71 5.53 6.91
N ALA A 645 18.98 5.79 7.18
CA ALA A 645 20.09 5.48 6.27
C ALA A 645 20.26 3.97 6.10
N VAL A 646 20.20 3.19 7.19
CA VAL A 646 20.22 1.72 7.13
C VAL A 646 19.07 1.17 6.27
N LYS A 647 17.84 1.63 6.52
CA LYS A 647 16.65 1.20 5.74
C LYS A 647 16.80 1.55 4.26
N TYR A 648 17.06 2.83 3.96
CA TYR A 648 17.13 3.31 2.58
C TYR A 648 18.27 2.66 1.79
N TYR A 649 19.42 2.45 2.42
CA TYR A 649 20.57 1.87 1.75
C TYR A 649 20.25 0.46 1.24
N ASP A 650 19.49 -0.36 1.97
CA ASP A 650 19.00 -1.63 1.44
C ASP A 650 17.89 -1.43 0.39
N LEU A 651 16.84 -0.68 0.75
CA LEU A 651 15.60 -0.57 -0.03
C LEU A 651 15.78 0.06 -1.41
N ARG A 652 16.81 0.90 -1.62
CA ARG A 652 17.08 1.54 -2.92
C ARG A 652 17.59 0.58 -3.99
N ARG A 653 17.81 -0.69 -3.66
CA ARG A 653 18.35 -1.71 -4.56
C ARG A 653 17.31 -2.77 -4.84
N ASN A 654 17.48 -3.49 -5.95
CA ASN A 654 16.67 -4.67 -6.21
C ASN A 654 16.88 -5.69 -5.07
N PRO A 655 15.83 -6.21 -4.42
CA PRO A 655 15.95 -7.17 -3.32
C PRO A 655 16.84 -8.36 -3.67
N THR A 656 16.75 -8.89 -4.89
CA THR A 656 17.48 -10.10 -5.31
C THR A 656 18.99 -9.89 -5.43
N SER A 657 19.45 -8.64 -5.51
CA SER A 657 20.87 -8.32 -5.59
C SER A 657 21.54 -8.43 -4.22
N SER A 658 22.74 -9.01 -4.20
CA SER A 658 23.68 -8.85 -3.08
C SER A 658 24.32 -7.46 -3.13
N TYR A 659 24.67 -6.90 -1.98
CA TYR A 659 25.35 -5.61 -1.91
C TYR A 659 26.46 -5.58 -0.86
N LYS A 660 27.42 -4.68 -1.03
CA LYS A 660 28.49 -4.43 -0.06
C LYS A 660 28.02 -3.39 0.95
N PHE A 661 28.07 -3.72 2.23
CA PHE A 661 27.70 -2.80 3.30
C PHE A 661 28.84 -1.80 3.56
N SER A 662 28.52 -0.50 3.61
CA SER A 662 29.47 0.56 3.93
C SER A 662 28.77 1.68 4.70
N TYR A 663 29.23 1.95 5.92
CA TYR A 663 28.74 3.07 6.72
C TYR A 663 29.04 4.42 6.07
N ASP A 664 30.20 4.55 5.42
CA ASP A 664 30.65 5.81 4.86
C ASP A 664 29.80 6.21 3.65
N GLU A 665 29.48 5.24 2.78
CA GLU A 665 28.55 5.48 1.67
C GLU A 665 27.13 5.73 2.15
N MET A 666 26.65 4.93 3.10
CA MET A 666 25.29 5.02 3.62
C MET A 666 25.01 6.34 4.34
N LEU A 667 25.98 6.82 5.12
CA LEU A 667 25.90 8.06 5.89
C LEU A 667 26.49 9.28 5.14
N SER A 668 26.71 9.16 3.83
CA SER A 668 27.17 10.28 3.00
C SER A 668 26.09 11.35 2.88
N THR A 669 26.47 12.62 2.99
CA THR A 669 25.58 13.78 2.77
C THR A 669 25.33 14.08 1.29
N SER A 670 26.05 13.38 0.39
CA SER A 670 25.93 13.51 -1.05
C SER A 670 25.63 12.16 -1.72
N GLY A 671 25.01 12.24 -2.89
CA GLY A 671 24.58 11.08 -3.65
C GLY A 671 23.21 10.56 -3.21
N ASP A 672 22.89 9.36 -3.65
CA ASP A 672 21.62 8.70 -3.40
C ASP A 672 21.59 8.04 -2.00
N THR A 673 21.38 8.85 -0.97
CA THR A 673 21.35 8.43 0.45
C THR A 673 20.16 9.01 1.19
N ALA A 674 19.68 8.32 2.24
CA ALA A 674 18.62 8.87 3.09
C ALA A 674 19.02 10.22 3.70
N VAL A 675 20.30 10.36 4.05
CA VAL A 675 20.87 11.59 4.61
C VAL A 675 20.61 12.73 3.64
N TYR A 676 21.03 12.61 2.37
CA TYR A 676 20.78 13.63 1.34
C TYR A 676 19.28 13.96 1.21
N LEU A 677 18.41 12.95 1.17
CA LEU A 677 16.98 13.13 1.02
C LEU A 677 16.35 13.88 2.21
N LEU A 678 16.74 13.55 3.43
CA LEU A 678 16.29 14.22 4.65
C LEU A 678 16.77 15.68 4.66
N TYR A 679 18.04 15.95 4.32
CA TYR A 679 18.56 17.32 4.18
C TYR A 679 17.80 18.11 3.10
N ALA A 680 17.52 17.51 1.95
CA ALA A 680 16.79 18.16 0.86
C ALA A 680 15.38 18.57 1.31
N ARG A 681 14.67 17.70 2.03
CA ARG A 681 13.36 18.02 2.60
C ARG A 681 13.44 19.14 3.64
N VAL A 682 14.34 19.04 4.63
CA VAL A 682 14.48 20.06 5.68
C VAL A 682 14.85 21.42 5.09
N ARG A 683 15.64 21.46 4.00
CA ARG A 683 15.95 22.70 3.28
C ARG A 683 14.68 23.37 2.74
N LEU A 684 13.74 22.61 2.18
CA LEU A 684 12.47 23.16 1.67
C LEU A 684 11.57 23.67 2.81
N GLU A 685 11.50 22.94 3.92
CA GLU A 685 10.78 23.39 5.13
C GLU A 685 11.42 24.65 5.73
N SER A 686 12.74 24.75 5.71
CA SER A 686 13.47 25.95 6.15
C SER A 686 13.16 27.17 5.28
N ILE A 687 13.00 26.99 3.96
CA ILE A 687 12.55 28.07 3.06
C ILE A 687 11.15 28.56 3.46
N ALA A 688 10.22 27.65 3.75
CA ALA A 688 8.88 28.02 4.22
C ALA A 688 8.92 28.74 5.57
N ALA A 689 9.72 28.26 6.52
CA ALA A 689 9.89 28.91 7.82
C ALA A 689 10.46 30.34 7.69
N LYS A 690 11.43 30.55 6.80
CA LYS A 690 11.99 31.88 6.51
C LYS A 690 10.99 32.81 5.83
N ALA A 691 10.18 32.29 4.91
CA ALA A 691 9.12 33.09 4.28
C ALA A 691 8.13 33.64 5.32
N LYS A 692 7.76 32.81 6.30
CA LYS A 692 6.91 33.23 7.42
C LYS A 692 7.60 34.27 8.30
N ALA A 693 8.85 34.03 8.69
CA ALA A 693 9.58 34.90 9.63
C ALA A 693 10.00 36.26 9.03
N GLU A 694 10.46 36.27 7.77
CA GLU A 694 11.07 37.46 7.13
C GLU A 694 10.08 38.23 6.25
N PHE A 695 9.09 37.55 5.67
CA PHE A 695 8.15 38.14 4.69
C PHE A 695 6.69 38.08 5.13
N ASN A 696 6.39 37.46 6.29
CA ASN A 696 5.03 37.25 6.79
C ASN A 696 4.12 36.52 5.77
N VAL A 697 4.69 35.57 5.01
CA VAL A 697 3.97 34.70 4.07
C VAL A 697 3.97 33.28 4.62
N ASP A 698 2.80 32.78 5.01
CA ASP A 698 2.62 31.43 5.57
C ASP A 698 1.98 30.49 4.55
N VAL A 699 2.52 29.28 4.41
CA VAL A 699 1.98 28.22 3.55
C VAL A 699 0.55 27.86 3.97
N GLU A 700 0.26 27.80 5.28
CA GLU A 700 -1.09 27.47 5.76
C GLU A 700 -2.13 28.51 5.33
N ASP A 701 -1.74 29.79 5.33
CA ASP A 701 -2.61 30.86 4.86
C ASP A 701 -2.80 30.80 3.34
N LEU A 702 -1.75 30.49 2.58
CA LEU A 702 -1.85 30.31 1.12
C LEU A 702 -2.81 29.16 0.76
N LEU A 703 -2.75 28.04 1.49
CA LEU A 703 -3.66 26.90 1.31
C LEU A 703 -5.10 27.28 1.68
N ARG A 704 -5.30 27.98 2.81
CA ARG A 704 -6.64 28.42 3.25
C ARG A 704 -7.33 29.33 2.24
N HIS A 705 -6.57 30.21 1.59
CA HIS A 705 -7.07 31.13 0.57
C HIS A 705 -7.02 30.54 -0.85
N GLN A 706 -6.68 29.26 -1.00
CA GLN A 706 -6.62 28.55 -2.29
C GLN A 706 -5.78 29.31 -3.33
N HIS A 707 -4.61 29.82 -2.92
CA HIS A 707 -3.73 30.53 -3.84
C HIS A 707 -3.37 29.62 -5.02
N PRO A 708 -3.60 30.04 -6.28
CA PRO A 708 -3.39 29.16 -7.42
C PRO A 708 -1.89 28.93 -7.66
N ILE A 709 -1.53 27.70 -8.02
CA ILE A 709 -0.23 27.40 -8.63
C ILE A 709 -0.21 27.84 -10.09
N LYS A 710 0.92 28.42 -10.50
CA LYS A 710 1.23 28.73 -11.90
C LYS A 710 2.62 28.26 -12.27
N ILE A 711 2.76 27.62 -13.41
CA ILE A 711 4.05 27.15 -13.91
C ILE A 711 4.64 28.24 -14.81
N THR A 712 5.65 28.95 -14.31
CA THR A 712 6.24 30.12 -14.98
C THR A 712 7.66 29.85 -15.50
N HIS A 713 8.35 28.86 -14.94
CA HIS A 713 9.75 28.55 -15.27
C HIS A 713 9.95 27.07 -15.65
N PRO A 714 10.89 26.74 -16.58
CA PRO A 714 11.15 25.35 -16.97
C PRO A 714 11.53 24.41 -15.82
N SER A 715 12.23 24.87 -14.78
CA SER A 715 12.54 24.05 -13.60
C SER A 715 11.34 23.83 -12.69
N GLU A 716 10.40 24.78 -12.60
CA GLU A 716 9.11 24.58 -11.92
C GLU A 716 8.32 23.48 -12.64
N ARG A 717 8.27 23.55 -13.98
CA ARG A 717 7.64 22.50 -14.80
C ARG A 717 8.27 21.13 -14.56
N ASN A 718 9.61 21.04 -14.57
CA ASN A 718 10.31 19.79 -14.32
C ASN A 718 9.95 19.18 -12.95
N LEU A 719 9.92 20.01 -11.90
CA LEU A 719 9.50 19.60 -10.57
C LEU A 719 8.05 19.07 -10.56
N VAL A 720 7.13 19.80 -11.19
CA VAL A 720 5.71 19.39 -11.28
C VAL A 720 5.56 18.07 -12.05
N LEU A 721 6.28 17.88 -13.15
CA LEU A 721 6.27 16.61 -13.89
C LEU A 721 6.82 15.45 -13.05
N HIS A 722 7.81 15.70 -12.19
CA HIS A 722 8.27 14.69 -11.24
C HIS A 722 7.22 14.39 -10.19
N LEU A 723 6.56 15.39 -9.61
CA LEU A 723 5.45 15.22 -8.67
C LEU A 723 4.33 14.33 -9.25
N GLN A 724 3.97 14.55 -10.53
CA GLN A 724 2.97 13.76 -11.26
C GLN A 724 3.29 12.26 -11.39
N LYS A 725 4.54 11.85 -11.22
CA LYS A 725 4.94 10.43 -11.30
C LYS A 725 4.62 9.64 -10.04
N TYR A 726 4.19 10.28 -8.96
CA TYR A 726 3.91 9.58 -7.70
C TYR A 726 2.93 8.42 -7.87
N ALA A 727 1.78 8.66 -8.50
CA ALA A 727 0.76 7.62 -8.72
C ALA A 727 1.30 6.46 -9.58
N ASP A 728 2.05 6.77 -10.65
CA ASP A 728 2.67 5.78 -11.52
C ASP A 728 3.62 4.86 -10.73
N VAL A 729 4.44 5.44 -9.84
CA VAL A 729 5.39 4.71 -9.00
C VAL A 729 4.67 3.85 -7.96
N MET A 730 3.63 4.39 -7.30
CA MET A 730 2.85 3.62 -6.32
C MET A 730 2.16 2.41 -6.96
N GLU A 731 1.61 2.56 -8.17
CA GLU A 731 0.95 1.46 -8.88
C GLU A 731 1.95 0.39 -9.28
N GLN A 732 3.11 0.80 -9.81
CA GLN A 732 4.21 -0.13 -10.10
C GLN A 732 4.66 -0.90 -8.85
N THR A 733 4.81 -0.21 -7.72
CA THR A 733 5.16 -0.86 -6.45
C THR A 733 4.06 -1.78 -5.94
N LEU A 734 2.77 -1.50 -6.16
CA LEU A 734 1.69 -2.42 -5.77
C LEU A 734 1.67 -3.72 -6.59
N ASP A 735 2.02 -3.61 -7.87
CA ASP A 735 2.11 -4.74 -8.79
C ASP A 735 3.25 -5.68 -8.39
N ASP A 736 4.48 -5.14 -8.29
CA ASP A 736 5.68 -5.96 -8.09
C ASP A 736 6.21 -5.99 -6.64
N LEU A 737 5.65 -5.20 -5.73
CA LEU A 737 6.02 -5.12 -4.32
C LEU A 737 7.50 -4.77 -4.09
N TYR A 738 8.10 -3.99 -4.97
CA TYR A 738 9.50 -3.57 -4.83
C TYR A 738 9.63 -2.11 -4.37
N PRO A 739 10.10 -1.87 -3.12
CA PRO A 739 10.25 -0.51 -2.58
C PRO A 739 11.27 0.37 -3.31
N TYR A 740 12.21 -0.22 -4.07
CA TYR A 740 13.26 0.56 -4.76
C TYR A 740 12.69 1.57 -5.78
N HIS A 741 11.49 1.33 -6.33
CA HIS A 741 10.81 2.30 -7.19
C HIS A 741 10.52 3.60 -6.44
N ILE A 742 10.10 3.49 -5.17
CA ILE A 742 9.85 4.63 -4.29
C ILE A 742 11.16 5.37 -4.00
N CYS A 743 12.25 4.63 -3.75
CA CYS A 743 13.58 5.21 -3.52
C CYS A 743 14.08 6.00 -4.76
N ASP A 744 14.04 5.39 -5.94
CA ASP A 744 14.44 6.05 -7.18
C ASP A 744 13.60 7.31 -7.47
N TYR A 745 12.28 7.22 -7.22
CA TYR A 745 11.37 8.34 -7.33
C TYR A 745 11.74 9.50 -6.40
N VAL A 746 11.88 9.24 -5.09
CA VAL A 746 12.14 10.30 -4.10
C VAL A 746 13.50 10.95 -4.32
N TYR A 747 14.49 10.20 -4.79
CA TYR A 747 15.80 10.75 -5.18
C TYR A 747 15.72 11.67 -6.40
N LYS A 748 15.01 11.23 -7.45
CA LYS A 748 14.78 12.07 -8.64
C LYS A 748 13.98 13.33 -8.30
N LEU A 749 12.97 13.22 -7.43
CA LEU A 749 12.19 14.35 -6.94
C LEU A 749 13.06 15.34 -6.15
N ALA A 750 13.90 14.86 -5.24
CA ALA A 750 14.82 15.71 -4.46
C ALA A 750 15.83 16.45 -5.35
N ASN A 751 16.33 15.81 -6.41
CA ASN A 751 17.20 16.45 -7.39
C ASN A 751 16.47 17.53 -8.20
N ALA A 752 15.26 17.25 -8.67
CA ALA A 752 14.43 18.24 -9.37
C ALA A 752 14.10 19.44 -8.47
N ALA A 753 13.81 19.19 -7.19
CA ALA A 753 13.56 20.23 -6.20
C ALA A 753 14.81 21.09 -5.94
N SER A 754 15.98 20.46 -5.83
CA SER A 754 17.27 21.14 -5.66
C SER A 754 17.61 22.03 -6.85
N GLU A 755 17.37 21.55 -8.08
CA GLU A 755 17.52 22.35 -9.30
C GLU A 755 16.55 23.53 -9.32
N PHE A 756 15.28 23.29 -8.96
CA PHE A 756 14.25 24.32 -8.86
C PHE A 756 14.66 25.44 -7.90
N VAL A 757 15.01 25.15 -6.64
CA VAL A 757 15.39 26.21 -5.68
C VAL A 757 16.69 26.93 -6.02
N THR A 758 17.51 26.34 -6.90
CA THR A 758 18.76 26.95 -7.39
C THR A 758 18.48 27.91 -8.55
N LYS A 759 17.59 27.53 -9.48
CA LYS A 759 17.25 28.34 -10.67
C LYS A 759 16.14 29.37 -10.41
N CYS A 760 15.24 29.07 -9.49
CA CYS A 760 14.11 29.90 -9.13
C CYS A 760 14.27 30.40 -7.68
N ARG A 761 14.54 31.69 -7.51
CA ARG A 761 14.59 32.31 -6.19
C ARG A 761 13.20 32.22 -5.55
N VAL A 762 13.10 31.67 -4.34
CA VAL A 762 11.81 31.58 -3.63
C VAL A 762 11.60 32.82 -2.74
N LEU A 763 12.53 33.10 -1.84
CA LEU A 763 12.40 34.18 -0.85
C LEU A 763 12.57 35.57 -1.48
N GLY A 764 11.60 36.45 -1.23
CA GLY A 764 11.59 37.83 -1.72
C GLY A 764 11.30 37.97 -3.22
N ASP A 765 10.90 36.90 -3.89
CA ASP A 765 10.50 36.92 -5.31
C ASP A 765 9.00 37.27 -5.45
N PRO A 766 8.57 37.95 -6.53
CA PRO A 766 7.15 38.21 -6.78
C PRO A 766 6.29 36.94 -6.84
N GLU A 767 6.85 35.82 -7.30
CA GLU A 767 6.19 34.51 -7.40
C GLU A 767 6.36 33.66 -6.12
N MET A 768 6.80 34.26 -5.01
CA MET A 768 7.12 33.56 -3.75
C MET A 768 5.96 32.69 -3.26
N SER A 769 4.72 33.19 -3.27
CA SER A 769 3.55 32.42 -2.83
C SER A 769 3.38 31.12 -3.62
N ASN A 770 3.47 31.20 -4.95
CA ASN A 770 3.38 30.06 -5.85
C ASN A 770 4.54 29.07 -5.63
N ARG A 771 5.78 29.57 -5.53
CA ARG A 771 6.98 28.76 -5.32
C ARG A 771 7.00 28.08 -3.94
N LEU A 772 6.42 28.71 -2.92
CA LEU A 772 6.26 28.11 -1.59
C LEU A 772 5.28 26.95 -1.61
N LEU A 773 4.18 27.04 -2.37
CA LEU A 773 3.26 25.93 -2.58
C LEU A 773 3.93 24.76 -3.30
N LEU A 774 4.82 25.01 -4.27
CA LEU A 774 5.63 23.97 -4.91
C LEU A 774 6.62 23.31 -3.93
N CYS A 775 7.28 24.10 -3.08
CA CYS A 775 8.10 23.56 -1.97
C CYS A 775 7.26 22.65 -1.07
N HIS A 776 6.06 23.08 -0.70
CA HIS A 776 5.16 22.33 0.18
C HIS A 776 4.62 21.04 -0.45
N ALA A 777 4.19 21.08 -1.71
CA ALA A 777 3.78 19.88 -2.45
C ALA A 777 4.92 18.85 -2.51
N THR A 778 6.16 19.33 -2.68
CA THR A 778 7.35 18.50 -2.68
C THR A 778 7.63 17.87 -1.31
N THR A 779 7.58 18.63 -0.23
CA THR A 779 7.80 18.08 1.11
C THR A 779 6.72 17.08 1.50
N LEU A 780 5.47 17.31 1.07
CA LEU A 780 4.35 16.39 1.24
C LEU A 780 4.58 15.05 0.52
N ALA A 781 5.03 15.11 -0.74
CA ALA A 781 5.37 13.91 -1.50
C ALA A 781 6.53 13.13 -0.85
N MET A 782 7.61 13.82 -0.47
CA MET A 782 8.75 13.20 0.21
C MET A 782 8.34 12.58 1.55
N HIS A 783 7.47 13.25 2.30
CA HIS A 783 6.93 12.73 3.56
C HIS A 783 6.19 11.40 3.36
N GLN A 784 5.25 11.34 2.42
CA GLN A 784 4.54 10.10 2.12
C GLN A 784 5.50 8.99 1.67
N CYS A 785 6.49 9.30 0.84
CA CYS A 785 7.51 8.30 0.45
C CYS A 785 8.31 7.79 1.66
N PHE A 786 8.72 8.67 2.58
CA PHE A 786 9.43 8.26 3.78
C PHE A 786 8.56 7.39 4.69
N ASP A 787 7.29 7.73 4.87
CA ASP A 787 6.36 6.91 5.65
C ASP A 787 6.24 5.50 5.07
N LEU A 788 6.10 5.37 3.74
CA LEU A 788 6.04 4.08 3.04
C LEU A 788 7.33 3.26 3.13
N LEU A 789 8.48 3.93 3.22
CA LEU A 789 9.80 3.30 3.41
C LEU A 789 10.13 3.05 4.88
N GLY A 790 9.26 3.47 5.82
CA GLY A 790 9.50 3.39 7.25
C GLY A 790 10.64 4.30 7.73
N ILE A 791 10.91 5.41 7.06
CA ILE A 791 11.95 6.37 7.43
C ILE A 791 11.32 7.50 8.26
N ARG A 792 11.81 7.71 9.49
CA ARG A 792 11.37 8.83 10.32
C ARG A 792 11.81 10.14 9.67
N HIS A 793 10.90 11.09 9.63
CA HIS A 793 11.20 12.43 9.17
C HIS A 793 11.52 13.34 10.36
N ILE A 794 12.50 14.23 10.17
CA ILE A 794 12.93 15.21 11.16
C ILE A 794 12.53 16.61 10.70
N LYS A 795 12.22 17.49 11.65
CA LYS A 795 11.83 18.88 11.36
C LYS A 795 13.04 19.79 11.11
N ARG A 796 14.20 19.46 11.70
CA ARG A 796 15.44 20.25 11.66
C ARG A 796 16.65 19.32 11.66
N ILE A 797 17.75 19.75 11.04
CA ILE A 797 19.03 19.01 10.92
C ILE A 797 20.21 19.97 10.83
#